data_AF-A0A8H5AL44-F1
#
_entry.id   AF-A0A8H5AL44-F1
#
_cell.length_a   1.000
_cell.length_b   1.000
_cell.length_c   1.000
_cell.angle_alpha   90.00
_cell.angle_beta   90.00
_cell.angle_gamma   90.00
#
_symmetry.space_group_name_H-M   'P 1'
#
loop_
_entity.id
_entity.type
_entity.pdbx_description
1 polymer ?
#
loop_
_entity_poly.entity_id
_entity_poly.type
_entity_poly.pdbx_seq_one_letter_code
_entity_poly.pdbx_strand_id
1 'polypeptide(L)'
;MLTKTIFFSISAASAVNAFQYGYNHVTVRKDTPLVAANFKDVDIDLYSPAFLDPESRQSGFKNGTQGPTSHEDMEAYMESIASKNDYMTYQTANFTSEELRSFPFVKLSSSKGPKTTDKVRVWVQGAVHGNEPAGDQSLLALLGKFDKDPKWASKILKNLDIVILPRYNPDGVYYFQRVLATNFDPNRDHTKLARQQTRNIKQLFNEFAPHVAIDMHEYGSSSRYGNYVQASDGLFSAAKNLNINKNIRELSEKLFAKNIGDAMVKASLRWEPYVTGRTSTDPDYVPKFDEAGSDAKIGRNAMGLTQSITFLIEMRGIGLADQEFQRRTAAGLTMASSIIETASNNAQKVFKTVEGGIKDFIKSKEPIVITDSTKYSTRIFQMIDYTNGSIVKVPVQFASTTPTTANLTRSRPESYLIPVAWADIAKRLEVSGLEVETLSKPWSGTVEALNVTSSELSSSYYEGAVLATVTTETKKRQLTLPAGSFLVSTRQKNAGLALNALEPENIDSYASFNIIPLEVGDEYPIFRNYAKYIVDVPFPLRPSSHNGNSNLKVMEFPFPNFMNRYSLDIGFAEYWHGIRYPLPDPHLASTTLHQAKILLFQIQKADGDDAAVQQLKKPLSSFSRAGVSTLHAKINSPPPRIVKSQGCWLETEQGHRILDASSGAAVVSIGHNESRVKNAISSQLDQVAYCYNPFFTTEAAEKISSFLTESTNGAMSKVFIVSSGTEAVEAALKIARQYFTELPTPQPSRTKFIARKQSYHGNTLGSLAVGGHKARRGVYEPILATNVSHVSPCYPYREMKADETEQQYAQRLAKELDDEFQRLGPDTVCAFIAETVSGTSLGCAPPVPGYFKAIKEVCDRHGALLIMDEVMSGMGRTGTLHAWEQEGVVPDLQTVAKGLGAGYMPVGALLVGNKVADALANGSGAFSHSQTYQGHPVACAAAYAVQTVMKEDNMLQNVQDTGKVLGEKLKERLAGHKNVGDVRGRGLYWGLEFVRNKETKEPFDLSEQIAGKLHKAGLGADHGISLIPSTGCLDGVQGDMAIVSPPFTITKEEIELLVDKVEKVVTSVLGA
;
A
#
# COMPACT_ATOMS: atom_id res chain seq x y z
N MET A 1 41.44 13.03 -28.46
CA MET A 1 41.16 11.61 -28.75
C MET A 1 40.12 11.12 -27.74
N LEU A 2 38.93 10.84 -28.27
CA LEU A 2 37.81 10.03 -27.78
C LEU A 2 37.63 9.75 -26.27
N THR A 3 36.64 10.47 -25.72
CA THR A 3 35.42 9.94 -25.06
C THR A 3 35.46 8.54 -24.43
N LYS A 4 35.25 8.48 -23.11
CA LYS A 4 34.38 7.49 -22.43
C LYS A 4 33.82 8.07 -21.13
N THR A 5 32.84 8.95 -21.32
CA THR A 5 31.80 9.29 -20.33
C THR A 5 30.70 8.22 -20.40
N ILE A 6 29.83 8.19 -19.39
CA ILE A 6 28.49 7.53 -19.32
C ILE A 6 28.49 6.26 -18.45
N PHE A 7 27.87 6.37 -17.26
CA PHE A 7 26.68 5.62 -16.81
C PHE A 7 26.57 5.70 -15.28
N PHE A 8 25.72 6.58 -14.74
CA PHE A 8 24.92 6.35 -13.52
C PHE A 8 23.91 7.50 -13.36
N SER A 9 23.03 7.58 -14.35
CA SER A 9 21.71 8.18 -14.25
C SER A 9 20.76 7.10 -14.76
N ILE A 10 19.55 7.03 -14.18
CA ILE A 10 18.42 6.09 -14.44
C ILE A 10 18.15 5.19 -13.23
N SER A 11 17.18 5.58 -12.39
CA SER A 11 16.30 4.65 -11.62
C SER A 11 15.15 5.35 -10.88
N ALA A 12 15.14 6.68 -10.76
CA ALA A 12 14.05 7.39 -10.05
C ALA A 12 12.70 7.42 -10.79
N ALA A 13 12.67 7.24 -12.12
CA ALA A 13 11.44 7.41 -12.91
C ALA A 13 10.49 6.20 -12.86
N SER A 14 10.98 4.99 -12.58
CA SER A 14 10.14 3.77 -12.53
C SER A 14 9.46 3.55 -11.19
N ALA A 15 9.93 4.19 -10.11
CA ALA A 15 9.32 4.07 -8.78
C ALA A 15 8.08 4.96 -8.58
N VAL A 16 7.92 6.03 -9.38
CA VAL A 16 6.84 7.02 -9.20
C VAL A 16 5.48 6.50 -9.70
N ASN A 17 5.45 5.54 -10.63
CA ASN A 17 4.19 5.02 -11.18
C ASN A 17 3.54 3.91 -10.34
N ALA A 18 4.23 3.32 -9.36
CA ALA A 18 3.76 2.12 -8.65
C ALA A 18 2.72 2.39 -7.53
N PHE A 19 2.25 3.63 -7.34
CA PHE A 19 1.41 4.00 -6.18
C PHE A 19 0.17 4.85 -6.50
N GLN A 20 -0.23 4.98 -7.77
CA GLN A 20 -1.45 5.68 -8.12
C GLN A 20 -2.63 4.70 -8.15
N TYR A 21 -3.73 5.07 -7.51
CA TYR A 21 -4.95 4.28 -7.52
C TYR A 21 -5.89 4.83 -8.59
N GLY A 22 -6.45 3.95 -9.44
CA GLY A 22 -7.55 4.30 -10.34
C GLY A 22 -7.29 5.53 -11.22
N TYR A 23 -6.16 5.59 -11.91
CA TYR A 23 -5.76 6.77 -12.68
C TYR A 23 -5.41 6.45 -14.14
N ASN A 24 -6.03 7.19 -15.08
CA ASN A 24 -5.72 7.07 -16.50
C ASN A 24 -4.32 7.62 -16.82
N HIS A 25 -3.37 6.72 -17.07
CA HIS A 25 -2.00 7.06 -17.51
C HIS A 25 -1.83 7.07 -19.04
N VAL A 26 -2.89 6.85 -19.81
CA VAL A 26 -2.81 6.67 -21.26
C VAL A 26 -2.71 8.01 -21.96
N THR A 27 -1.55 8.28 -22.54
CA THR A 27 -1.40 9.39 -23.48
C THR A 27 -1.89 8.98 -24.85
N VAL A 28 -2.90 9.69 -25.37
CA VAL A 28 -3.34 9.55 -26.75
C VAL A 28 -2.29 10.11 -27.70
N ARG A 29 -1.88 9.28 -28.67
CA ARG A 29 -0.93 9.59 -29.73
C ARG A 29 -1.45 9.02 -31.04
N LYS A 30 -2.32 9.78 -31.70
CA LYS A 30 -2.88 9.42 -33.00
C LYS A 30 -1.80 9.37 -34.07
N ASP A 31 -1.97 8.46 -35.01
CA ASP A 31 -1.18 8.39 -36.24
C ASP A 31 -1.34 9.69 -37.04
N THR A 32 -0.27 10.09 -37.71
CA THR A 32 -0.32 11.20 -38.68
C THR A 32 -1.25 10.83 -39.83
N PRO A 33 -1.80 11.81 -40.57
CA PRO A 33 -2.61 11.52 -41.76
C PRO A 33 -1.92 10.60 -42.77
N LEU A 34 -0.59 10.72 -42.92
CA LEU A 34 0.23 9.86 -43.80
C LEU A 34 0.22 8.39 -43.35
N VAL A 35 0.39 8.14 -42.05
CA VAL A 35 0.35 6.78 -41.50
C VAL A 35 -1.08 6.24 -41.51
N ALA A 36 -2.05 7.02 -41.02
CA ALA A 36 -3.46 6.64 -40.93
C ALA A 36 -4.08 6.26 -42.30
N ALA A 37 -3.66 6.91 -43.40
CA ALA A 37 -4.11 6.60 -44.76
C ALA A 37 -3.89 5.13 -45.18
N ASN A 38 -2.99 4.41 -44.49
CA ASN A 38 -2.70 3.00 -44.72
C ASN A 38 -3.67 2.05 -44.00
N PHE A 39 -4.58 2.54 -43.17
CA PHE A 39 -5.39 1.74 -42.26
C PHE A 39 -6.89 1.96 -42.46
N LYS A 40 -7.31 2.15 -43.72
CA LYS A 40 -8.73 2.33 -44.09
C LYS A 40 -9.57 1.11 -43.73
N ASP A 41 -10.83 1.38 -43.36
CA ASP A 41 -11.83 0.37 -43.06
C ASP A 41 -11.90 -0.76 -44.10
N VAL A 42 -12.18 -1.96 -43.61
CA VAL A 42 -12.34 -3.18 -44.42
C VAL A 42 -13.81 -3.58 -44.49
N ASP A 43 -14.18 -4.34 -45.53
CA ASP A 43 -15.53 -4.85 -45.69
C ASP A 43 -15.77 -6.07 -44.77
N ILE A 44 -15.93 -5.80 -43.47
CA ILE A 44 -16.18 -6.77 -42.41
C ILE A 44 -17.22 -6.18 -41.46
N ASP A 45 -18.34 -6.88 -41.32
CA ASP A 45 -19.38 -6.51 -40.37
C ASP A 45 -18.92 -6.70 -38.92
N LEU A 46 -19.15 -5.68 -38.10
CA LEU A 46 -18.83 -5.70 -36.67
C LEU A 46 -20.12 -5.59 -35.86
N TYR A 47 -20.54 -6.71 -35.29
CA TYR A 47 -21.75 -6.79 -34.46
C TYR A 47 -21.40 -6.60 -32.99
N SER A 48 -20.99 -5.41 -32.58
CA SER A 48 -20.77 -5.05 -31.17
C SER A 48 -21.46 -3.74 -30.82
N PRO A 49 -21.66 -3.41 -29.52
CA PRO A 49 -22.37 -2.20 -29.11
C PRO A 49 -21.83 -0.93 -29.80
N ALA A 50 -20.51 -0.77 -29.83
CA ALA A 50 -19.87 0.38 -30.43
C ALA A 50 -20.10 0.55 -31.95
N PHE A 51 -20.49 -0.50 -32.68
CA PHE A 51 -20.73 -0.43 -34.14
C PHE A 51 -22.21 -0.55 -34.50
N LEU A 52 -23.01 -1.22 -33.67
CA LEU A 52 -24.47 -1.31 -33.86
C LEU A 52 -25.17 0.01 -33.55
N ASP A 53 -24.69 0.73 -32.54
CA ASP A 53 -25.16 2.06 -32.19
C ASP A 53 -23.98 3.00 -31.95
N PRO A 54 -23.38 3.57 -33.01
CA PRO A 54 -22.23 4.47 -32.90
C PRO A 54 -22.50 5.71 -32.03
N GLU A 55 -23.75 6.14 -31.89
CA GLU A 55 -24.14 7.30 -31.08
C GLU A 55 -24.12 6.97 -29.58
N SER A 56 -24.23 5.69 -29.21
CA SER A 56 -24.09 5.23 -27.82
C SER A 56 -22.63 5.21 -27.30
N ARG A 57 -21.64 5.49 -28.17
CA ARG A 57 -20.23 5.48 -27.76
C ARG A 57 -19.99 6.54 -26.69
N GLN A 58 -19.26 6.15 -25.64
CA GLN A 58 -18.92 7.07 -24.57
C GLN A 58 -18.12 8.28 -25.13
N SER A 59 -18.47 9.49 -24.70
CA SER A 59 -17.88 10.73 -25.22
C SER A 59 -16.35 10.79 -25.02
N GLY A 60 -15.84 10.16 -23.95
CA GLY A 60 -14.42 10.08 -23.66
C GLY A 60 -13.62 9.13 -24.58
N PHE A 61 -14.28 8.36 -25.47
CA PHE A 61 -13.56 7.47 -26.36
C PHE A 61 -12.70 8.21 -27.37
N LYS A 62 -13.19 9.32 -27.92
CA LYS A 62 -12.50 10.12 -28.95
C LYS A 62 -11.19 10.75 -28.47
N ASN A 63 -11.11 11.10 -27.19
CA ASN A 63 -9.92 11.68 -26.56
C ASN A 63 -9.17 10.69 -25.66
N GLY A 64 -9.52 9.40 -25.69
CA GLY A 64 -8.87 8.32 -24.94
C GLY A 64 -8.93 8.49 -23.43
N THR A 65 -10.06 9.00 -22.93
CA THR A 65 -10.36 9.07 -21.50
C THR A 65 -11.32 7.98 -21.04
N GLN A 66 -12.03 7.34 -21.97
CA GLN A 66 -12.98 6.24 -21.72
C GLN A 66 -12.91 5.20 -22.85
N GLY A 67 -13.43 4.00 -22.60
CA GLY A 67 -13.67 2.99 -23.62
C GLY A 67 -14.85 3.34 -24.53
N PRO A 68 -15.08 2.60 -25.62
CA PRO A 68 -16.18 2.86 -26.55
C PRO A 68 -17.54 2.40 -26.01
N THR A 69 -17.58 1.55 -25.00
CA THR A 69 -18.80 0.94 -24.45
C THR A 69 -18.67 0.86 -22.92
N SER A 70 -19.70 1.27 -22.18
CA SER A 70 -19.73 1.19 -20.71
C SER A 70 -19.71 -0.28 -20.22
N HIS A 71 -19.65 -0.51 -18.91
CA HIS A 71 -19.75 -1.87 -18.37
C HIS A 71 -21.17 -2.41 -18.51
N GLU A 72 -22.14 -1.55 -18.24
CA GLU A 72 -23.57 -1.81 -18.24
C GLU A 72 -24.09 -2.11 -19.64
N ASP A 73 -23.67 -1.33 -20.65
CA ASP A 73 -24.08 -1.55 -22.05
C ASP A 73 -23.51 -2.87 -22.60
N MET A 74 -22.30 -3.25 -22.15
CA MET A 74 -21.71 -4.52 -22.50
C MET A 74 -22.50 -5.69 -21.88
N GLU A 75 -22.83 -5.62 -20.60
CA GLU A 75 -23.65 -6.63 -19.92
C GLU A 75 -25.02 -6.76 -20.58
N ALA A 76 -25.72 -5.65 -20.80
CA ALA A 76 -27.03 -5.63 -21.44
C ALA A 76 -26.98 -6.23 -22.86
N TYR A 77 -25.93 -5.92 -23.62
CA TYR A 77 -25.71 -6.52 -24.93
C TYR A 77 -25.52 -8.04 -24.85
N MET A 78 -24.67 -8.52 -23.94
CA MET A 78 -24.38 -9.94 -23.76
C MET A 78 -25.61 -10.73 -23.29
N GLU A 79 -26.38 -10.19 -22.34
CA GLU A 79 -27.65 -10.78 -21.89
C GLU A 79 -28.68 -10.85 -23.02
N SER A 80 -28.82 -9.75 -23.78
CA SER A 80 -29.75 -9.64 -24.90
C SER A 80 -29.49 -10.70 -25.96
N ILE A 81 -28.24 -10.87 -26.41
CA ILE A 81 -27.91 -11.90 -27.41
C ILE A 81 -27.99 -13.31 -26.83
N ALA A 82 -27.65 -13.51 -25.55
CA ALA A 82 -27.76 -14.82 -24.91
C ALA A 82 -29.21 -15.28 -24.80
N SER A 83 -30.13 -14.38 -24.44
CA SER A 83 -31.57 -14.69 -24.30
C SER A 83 -32.24 -15.11 -25.62
N LYS A 84 -31.66 -14.72 -26.77
CA LYS A 84 -32.17 -15.03 -28.12
C LYS A 84 -31.66 -16.36 -28.67
N ASN A 85 -30.63 -16.94 -28.06
CA ASN A 85 -29.90 -18.07 -28.59
C ASN A 85 -29.79 -19.21 -27.58
N ASP A 86 -30.44 -20.33 -27.85
CA ASP A 86 -30.44 -21.55 -27.02
C ASP A 86 -29.06 -22.16 -26.73
N TYR A 87 -28.04 -21.77 -27.48
CA TYR A 87 -26.66 -22.24 -27.36
C TYR A 87 -25.74 -21.22 -26.70
N MET A 88 -26.27 -20.08 -26.23
CA MET A 88 -25.54 -19.06 -25.49
C MET A 88 -26.05 -19.00 -24.05
N THR A 89 -25.14 -18.91 -23.08
CA THR A 89 -25.49 -18.73 -21.67
C THR A 89 -24.64 -17.61 -21.10
N TYR A 90 -25.28 -16.47 -20.83
CA TYR A 90 -24.69 -15.39 -20.05
C TYR A 90 -24.53 -15.82 -18.59
N GLN A 91 -23.37 -15.54 -18.01
CA GLN A 91 -23.07 -15.80 -16.61
C GLN A 91 -22.21 -14.67 -16.05
N THR A 92 -22.39 -14.40 -14.77
CA THR A 92 -21.49 -13.54 -14.00
C THR A 92 -20.68 -14.43 -13.08
N ALA A 93 -19.36 -14.22 -13.03
CA ALA A 93 -18.52 -14.97 -12.10
C ALA A 93 -18.93 -14.69 -10.64
N ASN A 94 -18.69 -15.64 -9.75
CA ASN A 94 -18.97 -15.52 -8.32
C ASN A 94 -17.91 -14.71 -7.55
N PHE A 95 -17.19 -13.83 -8.26
CA PHE A 95 -16.17 -12.95 -7.73
C PHE A 95 -16.18 -11.64 -8.52
N THR A 96 -15.58 -10.60 -7.93
CA THR A 96 -15.54 -9.25 -8.49
C THR A 96 -14.11 -8.78 -8.73
N SER A 97 -13.97 -7.66 -9.43
CA SER A 97 -12.70 -6.96 -9.60
C SER A 97 -12.23 -6.30 -8.29
N GLU A 98 -11.10 -5.60 -8.34
CA GLU A 98 -10.55 -4.90 -7.18
C GLU A 98 -11.46 -3.75 -6.70
N GLU A 99 -12.29 -3.21 -7.58
CA GLU A 99 -13.33 -2.23 -7.26
C GLU A 99 -14.75 -2.79 -7.36
N LEU A 100 -14.90 -4.10 -7.13
CA LEU A 100 -16.20 -4.75 -7.00
C LEU A 100 -17.06 -4.80 -8.28
N ARG A 101 -16.47 -4.58 -9.47
CA ARG A 101 -17.17 -4.76 -10.76
C ARG A 101 -17.33 -6.24 -11.08
N SER A 102 -18.44 -6.58 -11.74
CA SER A 102 -18.75 -7.94 -12.18
C SER A 102 -17.79 -8.43 -13.27
N PHE A 103 -17.71 -9.76 -13.39
CA PHE A 103 -17.04 -10.46 -14.50
C PHE A 103 -18.07 -11.21 -15.34
N PRO A 104 -18.75 -10.53 -16.27
CA PRO A 104 -19.66 -11.17 -17.20
C PRO A 104 -18.88 -11.98 -18.24
N PHE A 105 -19.33 -13.20 -18.51
CA PHE A 105 -18.81 -14.05 -19.58
C PHE A 105 -19.95 -14.86 -20.23
N VAL A 106 -19.74 -15.32 -21.45
CA VAL A 106 -20.71 -16.16 -22.17
C VAL A 106 -20.12 -17.55 -22.41
N LYS A 107 -20.90 -18.57 -22.06
CA LYS A 107 -20.67 -19.96 -22.47
C LYS A 107 -21.44 -20.24 -23.76
N LEU A 108 -20.74 -20.76 -24.76
CA LEU A 108 -21.33 -21.20 -26.03
C LEU A 108 -21.25 -22.73 -26.11
N SER A 109 -22.40 -23.40 -26.20
CA SER A 109 -22.45 -24.85 -26.39
C SER A 109 -23.76 -25.29 -27.04
N SER A 110 -23.66 -26.27 -27.94
CA SER A 110 -24.85 -26.98 -28.47
C SER A 110 -25.36 -28.10 -27.54
N SER A 111 -24.68 -28.37 -26.42
CA SER A 111 -25.05 -29.43 -25.47
C SER A 111 -25.78 -28.85 -24.27
N LYS A 112 -27.06 -29.21 -24.09
CA LYS A 112 -27.84 -28.84 -22.89
C LYS A 112 -27.48 -29.81 -21.73
N GLY A 113 -26.68 -29.35 -20.76
CA GLY A 113 -26.39 -30.05 -19.50
C GLY A 113 -24.89 -30.40 -19.25
N PRO A 114 -24.52 -30.81 -18.02
CA PRO A 114 -23.14 -30.99 -17.56
C PRO A 114 -22.48 -32.30 -18.04
N LYS A 115 -22.71 -32.73 -19.29
CA LYS A 115 -22.06 -33.92 -19.83
C LYS A 115 -20.61 -33.61 -20.18
N THR A 116 -19.68 -34.50 -19.81
CA THR A 116 -18.34 -34.52 -20.38
C THR A 116 -18.47 -34.78 -21.89
N THR A 117 -18.23 -33.74 -22.69
CA THR A 117 -18.26 -33.81 -24.15
C THR A 117 -16.86 -34.17 -24.67
N ASP A 118 -16.79 -34.92 -25.77
CA ASP A 118 -15.54 -35.13 -26.53
C ASP A 118 -15.16 -33.90 -27.40
N LYS A 119 -15.72 -32.73 -27.06
CA LYS A 119 -15.55 -31.51 -27.82
C LYS A 119 -14.27 -30.78 -27.43
N VAL A 120 -13.77 -29.98 -28.37
CA VAL A 120 -12.65 -29.10 -28.09
C VAL A 120 -13.13 -27.87 -27.30
N ARG A 121 -12.71 -27.77 -26.05
CA ARG A 121 -12.91 -26.61 -25.19
C ARG A 121 -12.00 -25.44 -25.60
N VAL A 122 -12.59 -24.26 -25.81
CA VAL A 122 -11.90 -23.03 -26.21
C VAL A 122 -12.15 -21.91 -25.21
N TRP A 123 -11.08 -21.32 -24.68
CA TRP A 123 -11.14 -20.13 -23.82
C TRP A 123 -10.71 -18.91 -24.61
N VAL A 124 -11.44 -17.80 -24.47
CA VAL A 124 -11.14 -16.54 -25.14
C VAL A 124 -11.27 -15.41 -24.14
N GLN A 125 -10.21 -14.61 -23.99
CA GLN A 125 -10.21 -13.42 -23.12
C GLN A 125 -9.69 -12.18 -23.83
N GLY A 126 -10.24 -11.03 -23.45
CA GLY A 126 -9.84 -9.72 -23.96
C GLY A 126 -9.89 -8.64 -22.87
N ALA A 127 -9.48 -7.43 -23.25
CA ALA A 127 -9.24 -6.32 -22.34
C ALA A 127 -8.50 -6.77 -21.07
N VAL A 128 -7.41 -7.53 -21.28
CA VAL A 128 -6.48 -7.89 -20.21
C VAL A 128 -5.84 -6.63 -19.67
N HIS A 129 -5.52 -5.69 -20.56
CA HIS A 129 -5.33 -4.32 -20.16
C HIS A 129 -6.58 -3.49 -20.44
N GLY A 130 -6.81 -2.47 -19.62
CA GLY A 130 -8.03 -1.66 -19.71
C GLY A 130 -8.03 -0.62 -20.83
N ASN A 131 -6.88 -0.36 -21.46
CA ASN A 131 -6.73 0.60 -22.55
C ASN A 131 -6.67 -0.06 -23.94
N GLU A 132 -7.32 -1.21 -24.08
CA GLU A 132 -7.34 -2.04 -25.30
C GLU A 132 -8.79 -2.20 -25.83
N PRO A 133 -9.42 -1.10 -26.28
CA PRO A 133 -10.84 -1.07 -26.64
C PRO A 133 -11.20 -1.89 -27.90
N ALA A 134 -10.29 -2.08 -28.85
CA ALA A 134 -10.52 -2.93 -30.01
C ALA A 134 -10.49 -4.41 -29.62
N GLY A 135 -9.63 -4.81 -28.68
CA GLY A 135 -9.64 -6.16 -28.11
C GLY A 135 -10.99 -6.51 -27.46
N ASP A 136 -11.50 -5.61 -26.61
CA ASP A 136 -12.83 -5.68 -26.00
C ASP A 136 -13.95 -5.83 -27.06
N GLN A 137 -13.99 -4.91 -28.02
CA GLN A 137 -15.05 -4.90 -29.04
C GLN A 137 -14.94 -6.05 -30.05
N SER A 138 -13.75 -6.58 -30.33
CA SER A 138 -13.60 -7.75 -31.19
C SER A 138 -14.28 -8.99 -30.59
N LEU A 139 -14.28 -9.14 -29.27
CA LEU A 139 -14.96 -10.25 -28.58
C LEU A 139 -16.47 -10.09 -28.54
N LEU A 140 -16.94 -8.87 -28.35
CA LEU A 140 -18.37 -8.56 -28.46
C LEU A 140 -18.85 -8.75 -29.91
N ALA A 141 -18.04 -8.38 -30.91
CA ALA A 141 -18.30 -8.63 -32.32
C ALA A 141 -18.29 -10.14 -32.65
N LEU A 142 -17.42 -10.92 -32.03
CA LEU A 142 -17.41 -12.37 -32.16
C LEU A 142 -18.70 -12.99 -31.61
N LEU A 143 -19.15 -12.55 -30.43
CA LEU A 143 -20.44 -12.96 -29.87
C LEU A 143 -21.61 -12.55 -30.78
N GLY A 144 -21.58 -11.34 -31.33
CA GLY A 144 -22.59 -10.88 -32.28
C GLY A 144 -22.58 -11.68 -33.60
N LYS A 145 -21.42 -12.12 -34.08
CA LYS A 145 -21.32 -13.02 -35.23
C LYS A 145 -21.98 -14.37 -34.94
N PHE A 146 -21.82 -14.93 -33.74
CA PHE A 146 -22.56 -16.13 -33.35
C PHE A 146 -24.09 -15.89 -33.38
N ASP A 147 -24.57 -14.74 -32.88
CA ASP A 147 -25.99 -14.36 -32.94
C ASP A 147 -26.51 -14.21 -34.39
N LYS A 148 -25.74 -13.53 -35.26
CA LYS A 148 -26.18 -13.19 -36.63
C LYS A 148 -26.05 -14.31 -37.64
N ASP A 149 -25.16 -15.28 -37.42
CA ASP A 149 -25.03 -16.45 -38.29
C ASP A 149 -25.23 -17.77 -37.51
N PRO A 150 -26.49 -18.16 -37.22
CA PRO A 150 -26.80 -19.41 -36.54
C PRO A 150 -26.31 -20.67 -37.28
N LYS A 151 -26.16 -20.60 -38.61
CA LYS A 151 -25.66 -21.73 -39.41
C LYS A 151 -24.17 -21.93 -39.16
N TRP A 152 -23.39 -20.85 -39.19
CA TRP A 152 -21.99 -20.87 -38.81
C TRP A 152 -21.82 -21.26 -37.33
N ALA A 153 -22.61 -20.67 -36.43
CA ALA A 153 -22.61 -20.98 -35.00
C ALA A 153 -22.83 -22.48 -34.75
N SER A 154 -23.86 -23.07 -35.38
CA SER A 154 -24.16 -24.50 -35.29
C SER A 154 -23.00 -25.37 -35.80
N LYS A 155 -22.38 -24.99 -36.93
CA LYS A 155 -21.19 -25.70 -37.46
C LYS A 155 -20.03 -25.67 -36.48
N ILE A 156 -19.76 -24.52 -35.86
CA ILE A 156 -18.68 -24.35 -34.89
C ILE A 156 -18.96 -25.16 -33.62
N LEU A 157 -20.13 -24.95 -33.00
CA LEU A 157 -20.50 -25.50 -31.70
C LEU A 157 -20.88 -26.99 -31.76
N LYS A 158 -20.99 -27.57 -32.96
CA LYS A 158 -21.01 -29.03 -33.13
C LYS A 158 -19.73 -29.67 -32.56
N ASN A 159 -18.59 -28.99 -32.72
CA ASN A 159 -17.28 -29.54 -32.38
C ASN A 159 -16.64 -28.86 -31.17
N LEU A 160 -17.09 -27.65 -30.81
CA LEU A 160 -16.48 -26.82 -29.77
C LEU A 160 -17.45 -26.52 -28.63
N ASP A 161 -16.89 -26.34 -27.44
CA ASP A 161 -17.52 -25.62 -26.33
C ASP A 161 -16.62 -24.40 -26.01
N ILE A 162 -17.19 -23.21 -25.90
CA ILE A 162 -16.42 -21.96 -25.85
C ILE A 162 -16.82 -21.13 -24.62
N VAL A 163 -15.83 -20.57 -23.93
CA VAL A 163 -16.02 -19.49 -22.95
C VAL A 163 -15.40 -18.22 -23.52
N ILE A 164 -16.17 -17.13 -23.53
CA ILE A 164 -15.70 -15.79 -23.92
C ILE A 164 -15.84 -14.87 -22.72
N LEU A 165 -14.71 -14.34 -22.23
CA LEU A 165 -14.59 -13.31 -21.19
C LEU A 165 -14.14 -12.00 -21.84
N PRO A 166 -15.07 -11.08 -22.20
CA PRO A 166 -14.71 -9.87 -22.94
C PRO A 166 -13.81 -8.91 -22.17
N ARG A 167 -13.99 -8.84 -20.84
CA ARG A 167 -13.24 -7.93 -19.96
C ARG A 167 -12.58 -8.66 -18.80
N TYR A 168 -11.29 -8.93 -18.95
CA TYR A 168 -10.44 -9.43 -17.88
C TYR A 168 -10.10 -8.35 -16.85
N ASN A 169 -10.02 -7.08 -17.24
CA ASN A 169 -9.70 -5.95 -16.37
C ASN A 169 -10.78 -4.86 -16.42
N PRO A 170 -11.96 -5.09 -15.82
CA PRO A 170 -13.08 -4.14 -15.87
C PRO A 170 -12.75 -2.80 -15.21
N ASP A 171 -11.94 -2.78 -14.15
CA ASP A 171 -11.51 -1.54 -13.50
C ASP A 171 -10.54 -0.75 -14.38
N GLY A 172 -9.60 -1.44 -15.01
CA GLY A 172 -8.74 -0.86 -16.02
C GLY A 172 -9.56 -0.22 -17.14
N VAL A 173 -10.57 -0.92 -17.65
CA VAL A 173 -11.45 -0.40 -18.72
C VAL A 173 -12.21 0.84 -18.25
N TYR A 174 -12.72 0.83 -17.02
CA TYR A 174 -13.43 1.97 -16.44
C TYR A 174 -12.56 3.23 -16.38
N TYR A 175 -11.32 3.09 -15.93
CA TYR A 175 -10.35 4.19 -15.91
C TYR A 175 -9.65 4.42 -17.24
N PHE A 176 -9.94 3.61 -18.25
CA PHE A 176 -9.22 3.55 -19.51
C PHE A 176 -7.69 3.49 -19.34
N GLN A 177 -7.25 2.66 -18.40
CA GLN A 177 -5.84 2.49 -18.03
C GLN A 177 -5.36 1.08 -18.34
N ARG A 178 -4.07 0.91 -18.63
CA ARG A 178 -3.48 -0.40 -18.94
C ARG A 178 -3.58 -1.41 -17.79
N VAL A 179 -3.17 -1.02 -16.60
CA VAL A 179 -2.99 -1.87 -15.42
C VAL A 179 -4.30 -2.07 -14.64
N LEU A 180 -4.31 -2.95 -13.64
CA LEU A 180 -5.42 -3.04 -12.68
C LEU A 180 -5.59 -1.71 -11.92
N ALA A 181 -6.68 -1.54 -11.15
CA ALA A 181 -6.91 -0.36 -10.30
C ALA A 181 -5.72 -0.04 -9.37
N THR A 182 -4.98 -1.07 -8.99
CA THR A 182 -3.79 -1.00 -8.11
C THR A 182 -2.44 -0.92 -8.82
N ASN A 183 -2.42 -0.59 -10.11
CA ASN A 183 -1.21 -0.42 -10.92
C ASN A 183 -0.34 -1.67 -11.18
N PHE A 184 -0.88 -2.87 -11.00
CA PHE A 184 -0.22 -4.11 -11.43
C PHE A 184 -0.60 -4.46 -12.87
N ASP A 185 0.37 -4.87 -13.69
CA ASP A 185 0.11 -5.46 -15.01
C ASP A 185 -0.41 -6.90 -14.82
N PRO A 186 -1.70 -7.17 -15.11
CA PRO A 186 -2.27 -8.50 -14.92
C PRO A 186 -1.64 -9.55 -15.84
N ASN A 187 -1.14 -9.14 -17.02
CA ASN A 187 -0.43 -10.01 -17.95
C ASN A 187 1.02 -10.30 -17.49
N ARG A 188 1.47 -9.79 -16.34
CA ARG A 188 2.75 -10.15 -15.71
C ARG A 188 2.57 -10.87 -14.37
N ASP A 189 1.34 -11.21 -14.01
CA ASP A 189 1.01 -11.74 -12.68
C ASP A 189 0.64 -13.23 -12.69
N HIS A 190 0.94 -13.98 -13.75
CA HIS A 190 0.49 -15.38 -13.86
C HIS A 190 1.33 -16.40 -13.09
N THR A 191 2.60 -16.10 -12.77
CA THR A 191 3.41 -16.95 -11.87
C THR A 191 3.38 -16.41 -10.45
N LYS A 192 3.55 -15.09 -10.30
CA LYS A 192 3.50 -14.40 -9.01
C LYS A 192 2.13 -14.60 -8.37
N LEU A 193 1.03 -14.33 -9.07
CA LEU A 193 -0.32 -14.31 -8.51
C LEU A 193 -0.43 -13.33 -7.33
N ALA A 194 0.12 -12.13 -7.47
CA ALA A 194 0.10 -11.09 -6.45
C ALA A 194 -1.33 -10.55 -6.21
N ARG A 195 -2.20 -10.57 -7.22
CA ARG A 195 -3.54 -9.96 -7.14
C ARG A 195 -4.66 -11.00 -7.12
N GLN A 196 -5.66 -10.78 -6.27
CA GLN A 196 -6.76 -11.74 -6.06
C GLN A 196 -7.62 -11.91 -7.33
N GLN A 197 -7.86 -10.83 -8.08
CA GLN A 197 -8.54 -10.89 -9.38
C GLN A 197 -7.86 -11.89 -10.33
N THR A 198 -6.53 -11.80 -10.47
CA THR A 198 -5.74 -12.74 -11.29
C THR A 198 -5.93 -14.18 -10.82
N ARG A 199 -5.91 -14.42 -9.50
CA ARG A 199 -6.12 -15.75 -8.90
C ARG A 199 -7.49 -16.32 -9.25
N ASN A 200 -8.54 -15.53 -9.10
CA ASN A 200 -9.92 -15.95 -9.35
C ASN A 200 -10.15 -16.31 -10.83
N ILE A 201 -9.67 -15.46 -11.75
CA ILE A 201 -9.79 -15.73 -13.19
C ILE A 201 -8.96 -16.96 -13.57
N LYS A 202 -7.77 -17.14 -12.98
CA LYS A 202 -6.93 -18.32 -13.20
C LYS A 202 -7.64 -19.61 -12.75
N GLN A 203 -8.34 -19.58 -11.61
CA GLN A 203 -9.16 -20.70 -11.15
C GLN A 203 -10.29 -21.01 -12.13
N LEU A 204 -11.05 -20.00 -12.56
CA LEU A 204 -12.12 -20.17 -13.56
C LEU A 204 -11.60 -20.77 -14.88
N PHE A 205 -10.44 -20.32 -15.36
CA PHE A 205 -9.75 -20.89 -16.52
C PHE A 205 -9.40 -22.37 -16.31
N ASN A 206 -8.83 -22.71 -15.15
CA ASN A 206 -8.41 -24.07 -14.82
C ASN A 206 -9.58 -25.03 -14.63
N GLU A 207 -10.69 -24.57 -14.05
CA GLU A 207 -11.94 -25.32 -13.94
C GLU A 207 -12.51 -25.67 -15.32
N PHE A 208 -12.41 -24.74 -16.29
CA PHE A 208 -12.82 -25.00 -17.67
C PHE A 208 -11.86 -25.93 -18.42
N ALA A 209 -10.58 -25.95 -18.05
CA ALA A 209 -9.54 -26.83 -18.61
C ALA A 209 -9.48 -26.83 -20.16
N PRO A 210 -9.27 -25.66 -20.80
CA PRO A 210 -9.34 -25.53 -22.25
C PRO A 210 -8.25 -26.33 -22.98
N HIS A 211 -8.56 -26.75 -24.22
CA HIS A 211 -7.57 -27.28 -25.15
C HIS A 211 -6.96 -26.17 -26.01
N VAL A 212 -7.73 -25.10 -26.25
CA VAL A 212 -7.31 -23.93 -27.01
C VAL A 212 -7.61 -22.67 -26.19
N ALA A 213 -6.66 -21.74 -26.12
CA ALA A 213 -6.84 -20.45 -25.44
C ALA A 213 -6.40 -19.28 -26.34
N ILE A 214 -7.14 -18.17 -26.27
CA ILE A 214 -6.85 -16.93 -27.00
C ILE A 214 -6.73 -15.79 -25.98
N ASP A 215 -5.60 -15.12 -26.02
CA ASP A 215 -5.24 -13.98 -25.18
C ASP A 215 -5.15 -12.73 -26.06
N MET A 216 -6.15 -11.85 -25.98
CA MET A 216 -6.27 -10.68 -26.86
C MET A 216 -5.74 -9.42 -26.18
N HIS A 217 -4.82 -8.73 -26.86
CA HIS A 217 -4.19 -7.48 -26.42
C HIS A 217 -4.17 -6.47 -27.57
N GLU A 218 -3.68 -5.27 -27.33
CA GLU A 218 -3.32 -4.33 -28.41
C GLU A 218 -1.84 -3.96 -28.36
N TYR A 219 -1.24 -3.70 -29.52
CA TYR A 219 0.12 -3.20 -29.58
C TYR A 219 0.17 -1.68 -29.79
N GLY A 220 1.27 -1.06 -29.34
CA GLY A 220 1.54 0.37 -29.48
C GLY A 220 1.74 0.81 -30.93
N SER A 221 0.80 1.61 -31.44
CA SER A 221 0.78 2.09 -32.82
C SER A 221 1.85 3.15 -33.14
N SER A 222 2.20 3.97 -32.15
CA SER A 222 3.05 5.17 -32.29
C SER A 222 4.55 4.90 -32.13
N SER A 223 4.94 3.64 -31.91
CA SER A 223 6.33 3.23 -31.79
C SER A 223 7.09 3.46 -33.11
N ARG A 224 8.08 4.35 -33.09
CA ARG A 224 8.99 4.59 -34.21
C ARG A 224 10.25 3.75 -34.10
N TYR A 225 10.71 3.24 -35.24
CA TYR A 225 11.94 2.49 -35.44
C TYR A 225 12.75 3.15 -36.56
N GLY A 226 13.40 4.25 -36.19
CA GLY A 226 13.98 5.20 -37.12
C GLY A 226 12.90 5.91 -37.94
N ASN A 227 12.99 5.84 -39.26
CA ASN A 227 11.96 6.37 -40.16
C ASN A 227 10.74 5.46 -40.32
N TYR A 228 10.68 4.33 -39.62
CA TYR A 228 9.65 3.33 -39.85
C TYR A 228 8.68 3.18 -38.67
N VAL A 229 7.41 2.90 -38.98
CA VAL A 229 6.40 2.43 -38.01
C VAL A 229 5.81 1.11 -38.51
N GLN A 230 5.25 0.29 -37.62
CA GLN A 230 4.67 -0.99 -38.04
C GLN A 230 3.47 -0.80 -38.97
N ALA A 231 3.43 -1.59 -40.05
CA ALA A 231 2.33 -1.61 -41.00
C ALA A 231 1.23 -2.63 -40.66
N SER A 232 1.51 -3.57 -39.75
CA SER A 232 0.62 -4.70 -39.47
C SER A 232 -0.70 -4.28 -38.81
N ASP A 233 -1.79 -4.90 -39.23
CA ASP A 233 -3.10 -4.72 -38.58
C ASP A 233 -3.22 -5.60 -37.33
N GLY A 234 -2.64 -6.81 -37.41
CA GLY A 234 -2.57 -7.75 -36.30
C GLY A 234 -1.20 -8.42 -36.19
N LEU A 235 -0.79 -8.65 -34.96
CA LEU A 235 0.39 -9.43 -34.59
C LEU A 235 -0.07 -10.66 -33.82
N PHE A 236 0.65 -11.78 -33.92
CA PHE A 236 0.32 -12.95 -33.11
C PHE A 236 1.51 -13.83 -32.80
N SER A 237 1.39 -14.64 -31.75
CA SER A 237 2.38 -15.65 -31.41
C SER A 237 1.75 -16.80 -30.62
N ALA A 238 2.11 -18.04 -30.97
CA ALA A 238 1.76 -19.21 -30.17
C ALA A 238 2.58 -19.28 -28.88
N ALA A 239 2.13 -20.05 -27.88
CA ALA A 239 2.91 -20.36 -26.69
C ALA A 239 4.13 -21.25 -27.05
N LYS A 240 5.30 -20.89 -26.52
CA LYS A 240 6.59 -21.44 -26.98
C LYS A 240 7.44 -22.07 -25.89
N ASN A 241 7.05 -21.96 -24.62
CA ASN A 241 7.80 -22.54 -23.50
C ASN A 241 8.09 -24.03 -23.75
N LEU A 242 9.34 -24.43 -23.58
CA LEU A 242 9.80 -25.78 -23.96
C LEU A 242 9.25 -26.88 -23.03
N ASN A 243 8.70 -26.53 -21.87
CA ASN A 243 7.97 -27.46 -21.00
C ASN A 243 6.53 -27.73 -21.49
N ILE A 244 6.10 -27.14 -22.62
CA ILE A 244 4.88 -27.52 -23.35
C ILE A 244 5.22 -28.66 -24.31
N ASN A 245 4.36 -29.69 -24.36
CA ASN A 245 4.53 -30.84 -25.24
C ASN A 245 4.81 -30.39 -26.70
N LYS A 246 5.84 -30.99 -27.29
CA LYS A 246 6.33 -30.65 -28.64
C LYS A 246 5.23 -30.72 -29.70
N ASN A 247 4.34 -31.72 -29.64
CA ASN A 247 3.27 -31.89 -30.63
C ASN A 247 2.24 -30.75 -30.56
N ILE A 248 1.97 -30.23 -29.36
CA ILE A 248 1.08 -29.08 -29.15
C ILE A 248 1.72 -27.82 -29.75
N ARG A 249 3.01 -27.58 -29.46
CA ARG A 249 3.75 -26.44 -30.03
C ARG A 249 3.83 -26.51 -31.56
N GLU A 250 4.13 -27.68 -32.11
CA GLU A 250 4.17 -27.87 -33.56
C GLU A 250 2.82 -27.67 -34.24
N LEU A 251 1.73 -28.16 -33.63
CA LEU A 251 0.38 -27.94 -34.17
C LEU A 251 0.02 -26.44 -34.15
N SER A 252 0.42 -25.73 -33.11
CA SER A 252 0.21 -24.28 -32.99
C SER A 252 0.92 -23.54 -34.13
N GLU A 253 2.20 -23.79 -34.35
CA GLU A 253 2.99 -23.09 -35.37
C GLU A 253 2.66 -23.51 -36.82
N LYS A 254 2.48 -24.81 -37.08
CA LYS A 254 2.35 -25.32 -38.46
C LYS A 254 0.93 -25.22 -39.01
N LEU A 255 -0.10 -25.26 -38.14
CA LEU A 255 -1.49 -25.22 -38.56
C LEU A 255 -2.16 -23.90 -38.19
N PHE A 256 -2.20 -23.56 -36.90
CA PHE A 256 -2.96 -22.40 -36.44
C PHE A 256 -2.33 -21.08 -36.88
N ALA A 257 -1.04 -20.85 -36.62
CA ALA A 257 -0.35 -19.63 -37.02
C ALA A 257 -0.44 -19.37 -38.53
N LYS A 258 -0.29 -20.41 -39.35
CA LYS A 258 -0.51 -20.33 -40.81
C LYS A 258 -1.93 -19.87 -41.16
N ASN A 259 -2.95 -20.51 -40.59
CA ASN A 259 -4.34 -20.18 -40.88
C ASN A 259 -4.76 -18.79 -40.40
N ILE A 260 -4.19 -18.29 -39.30
CA ILE A 260 -4.39 -16.90 -38.86
C ILE A 260 -3.86 -15.95 -39.93
N GLY A 261 -2.62 -16.15 -40.38
CA GLY A 261 -2.01 -15.33 -41.42
C GLY A 261 -2.79 -15.36 -42.74
N ASP A 262 -3.21 -16.54 -43.19
CA ASP A 262 -4.03 -16.70 -44.41
C ASP A 262 -5.38 -15.98 -44.29
N ALA A 263 -6.03 -16.04 -43.12
CA ALA A 263 -7.29 -15.35 -42.87
C ALA A 263 -7.14 -13.83 -42.88
N MET A 264 -6.05 -13.31 -42.29
CA MET A 264 -5.73 -11.88 -42.31
C MET A 264 -5.53 -11.38 -43.75
N VAL A 265 -4.72 -12.09 -44.55
CA VAL A 265 -4.51 -11.73 -45.96
C VAL A 265 -5.82 -11.77 -46.74
N LYS A 266 -6.65 -12.80 -46.55
CA LYS A 266 -7.97 -12.90 -47.18
C LYS A 266 -8.90 -11.74 -46.82
N ALA A 267 -8.80 -11.23 -45.59
CA ALA A 267 -9.53 -10.07 -45.09
C ALA A 267 -8.94 -8.72 -45.53
N SER A 268 -7.92 -8.71 -46.40
CA SER A 268 -7.17 -7.49 -46.77
C SER A 268 -6.51 -6.79 -45.57
N LEU A 269 -6.08 -7.59 -44.59
CA LEU A 269 -5.39 -7.17 -43.38
C LEU A 269 -3.95 -7.71 -43.39
N ARG A 270 -3.01 -6.86 -42.97
CA ARG A 270 -1.58 -7.17 -42.86
C ARG A 270 -1.31 -7.81 -41.50
N TRP A 271 -0.36 -8.73 -41.46
CA TRP A 271 0.04 -9.37 -40.23
C TRP A 271 1.54 -9.64 -40.19
N GLU A 272 2.08 -9.73 -38.98
CA GLU A 272 3.44 -10.17 -38.69
C GLU A 272 3.45 -10.98 -37.37
N PRO A 273 4.53 -11.69 -37.03
CA PRO A 273 4.68 -12.26 -35.70
C PRO A 273 4.67 -11.15 -34.65
N TYR A 274 4.21 -11.46 -33.44
CA TYR A 274 4.36 -10.55 -32.32
C TYR A 274 5.84 -10.34 -31.99
N VAL A 275 6.22 -9.06 -32.02
CA VAL A 275 7.58 -8.61 -31.80
C VAL A 275 7.61 -7.41 -30.86
N THR A 276 8.67 -7.36 -30.06
CA THR A 276 9.04 -6.16 -29.30
C THR A 276 10.37 -5.64 -29.82
N GLY A 277 10.65 -4.36 -29.61
CA GLY A 277 11.90 -3.78 -30.06
C GLY A 277 12.14 -2.42 -29.44
N ARG A 278 13.41 -2.00 -29.41
CA ARG A 278 13.76 -0.66 -28.95
C ARG A 278 13.27 0.37 -29.95
N THR A 279 12.50 1.34 -29.48
CA THR A 279 12.05 2.47 -30.31
C THR A 279 13.16 3.51 -30.46
N SER A 280 13.21 4.16 -31.62
CA SER A 280 14.10 5.30 -31.90
C SER A 280 13.47 6.19 -32.97
N THR A 281 13.68 7.50 -32.89
CA THR A 281 13.32 8.46 -33.95
C THR A 281 14.49 8.83 -34.85
N ASP A 282 15.68 8.30 -34.55
CA ASP A 282 16.90 8.52 -35.33
C ASP A 282 16.76 7.90 -36.74
N PRO A 283 16.80 8.68 -37.83
CA PRO A 283 16.67 8.18 -39.19
C PRO A 283 17.63 7.04 -39.55
N ASP A 284 18.81 7.00 -38.94
CA ASP A 284 19.85 6.00 -39.22
C ASP A 284 19.70 4.73 -38.36
N TYR A 285 18.68 4.69 -37.50
CA TYR A 285 18.42 3.53 -36.65
C TYR A 285 17.99 2.32 -37.47
N VAL A 286 18.82 1.27 -37.43
CA VAL A 286 18.48 -0.05 -37.99
C VAL A 286 17.58 -0.80 -37.00
N PRO A 287 16.32 -1.11 -37.35
CA PRO A 287 15.42 -1.80 -36.44
C PRO A 287 15.94 -3.17 -36.02
N LYS A 288 15.70 -3.52 -34.75
CA LYS A 288 15.90 -4.86 -34.20
C LYS A 288 14.64 -5.30 -33.46
N PHE A 289 14.21 -6.52 -33.72
CA PHE A 289 12.99 -7.08 -33.15
C PHE A 289 13.28 -8.41 -32.46
N ASP A 290 12.73 -8.55 -31.25
CA ASP A 290 12.68 -9.78 -30.50
C ASP A 290 11.29 -10.38 -30.65
N GLU A 291 11.23 -11.62 -31.15
CA GLU A 291 9.99 -12.38 -31.15
C GLU A 291 9.55 -12.67 -29.70
N ALA A 292 8.24 -12.76 -29.50
CA ALA A 292 7.62 -13.17 -28.24
C ALA A 292 8.36 -14.32 -27.54
N GLY A 293 8.84 -14.08 -26.30
CA GLY A 293 9.65 -15.02 -25.51
C GLY A 293 8.93 -16.29 -25.04
N SER A 294 9.58 -17.10 -24.23
CA SER A 294 9.05 -18.33 -23.62
C SER A 294 8.58 -18.13 -22.17
N ASP A 295 8.59 -16.89 -21.68
CA ASP A 295 8.34 -16.50 -20.28
C ASP A 295 7.06 -17.13 -19.72
N ALA A 296 7.11 -17.76 -18.56
CA ALA A 296 5.95 -18.33 -17.86
C ALA A 296 5.09 -17.25 -17.16
N LYS A 297 5.63 -16.06 -16.89
CA LYS A 297 4.91 -14.98 -16.20
C LYS A 297 3.77 -14.32 -17.01
N ILE A 298 3.73 -14.56 -18.32
CA ILE A 298 2.74 -13.96 -19.24
C ILE A 298 1.60 -14.92 -19.60
N GLY A 299 0.41 -14.37 -19.87
CA GLY A 299 -0.84 -15.13 -20.05
C GLY A 299 -0.71 -16.26 -21.04
N ARG A 300 -0.26 -15.94 -22.27
CA ARG A 300 -0.05 -16.92 -23.35
C ARG A 300 0.71 -18.19 -22.92
N ASN A 301 1.89 -18.05 -22.32
CA ASN A 301 2.70 -19.21 -21.93
C ASN A 301 2.22 -19.83 -20.62
N ALA A 302 1.72 -19.04 -19.66
CA ALA A 302 1.13 -19.56 -18.44
C ALA A 302 -0.10 -20.45 -18.70
N MET A 303 -0.91 -20.08 -19.69
CA MET A 303 -2.02 -20.90 -20.18
C MET A 303 -1.50 -22.08 -21.01
N GLY A 304 -0.51 -21.87 -21.88
CA GLY A 304 0.11 -22.95 -22.66
C GLY A 304 0.75 -24.05 -21.81
N LEU A 305 1.33 -23.71 -20.65
CA LEU A 305 1.95 -24.64 -19.70
C LEU A 305 0.95 -25.58 -19.00
N THR A 306 -0.36 -25.29 -19.11
CA THR A 306 -1.43 -26.26 -18.81
C THR A 306 -1.60 -27.33 -19.90
N GLN A 307 -0.65 -27.39 -20.85
CA GLN A 307 -0.66 -28.22 -22.04
C GLN A 307 -1.82 -27.90 -22.97
N SER A 308 -1.97 -26.63 -23.33
CA SER A 308 -3.00 -26.14 -24.27
C SER A 308 -2.38 -25.41 -25.46
N ILE A 309 -3.10 -25.38 -26.58
CA ILE A 309 -2.77 -24.54 -27.74
C ILE A 309 -3.15 -23.10 -27.37
N THR A 310 -2.19 -22.23 -27.13
CA THR A 310 -2.48 -20.85 -26.72
C THR A 310 -1.88 -19.83 -27.68
N PHE A 311 -2.65 -18.80 -28.01
CA PHE A 311 -2.21 -17.67 -28.83
C PHE A 311 -2.32 -16.35 -28.08
N LEU A 312 -1.25 -15.57 -28.14
CA LEU A 312 -1.32 -14.11 -28.00
C LEU A 312 -1.70 -13.54 -29.37
N ILE A 313 -2.74 -12.71 -29.42
CA ILE A 313 -3.03 -11.89 -30.59
C ILE A 313 -3.09 -10.43 -30.18
N GLU A 314 -2.45 -9.57 -30.95
CA GLU A 314 -2.43 -8.13 -30.72
C GLU A 314 -2.90 -7.39 -31.96
N MET A 315 -4.03 -6.70 -31.88
CA MET A 315 -4.39 -5.73 -32.93
C MET A 315 -3.72 -4.40 -32.66
N ARG A 316 -3.56 -3.57 -33.70
CA ARG A 316 -3.10 -2.20 -33.52
C ARG A 316 -4.05 -1.47 -32.58
N GLY A 317 -3.56 -0.62 -31.67
CA GLY A 317 -4.41 0.46 -31.15
C GLY A 317 -4.11 1.12 -29.80
N ILE A 318 -3.10 0.68 -29.02
CA ILE A 318 -2.71 1.41 -27.80
C ILE A 318 -2.35 2.86 -28.17
N GLY A 319 -3.07 3.81 -27.56
CA GLY A 319 -2.88 5.25 -27.75
C GLY A 319 -3.62 5.87 -28.94
N LEU A 320 -4.38 5.10 -29.74
CA LEU A 320 -5.09 5.64 -30.92
C LEU A 320 -6.50 6.18 -30.64
N ALA A 321 -7.08 5.88 -29.46
CA ALA A 321 -8.44 6.28 -29.13
C ALA A 321 -9.45 5.75 -30.18
N ASP A 322 -10.19 6.63 -30.87
CA ASP A 322 -11.19 6.28 -31.90
C ASP A 322 -10.63 6.17 -33.34
N GLN A 323 -9.36 6.49 -33.57
CA GLN A 323 -8.78 6.49 -34.92
C GLN A 323 -8.73 5.07 -35.53
N GLU A 324 -9.19 4.93 -36.78
CA GLU A 324 -9.29 3.66 -37.53
C GLU A 324 -9.90 2.50 -36.72
N PHE A 325 -10.89 2.78 -35.86
CA PHE A 325 -11.39 1.81 -34.88
C PHE A 325 -12.04 0.57 -35.50
N GLN A 326 -12.71 0.73 -36.64
CA GLN A 326 -13.33 -0.38 -37.37
C GLN A 326 -12.27 -1.39 -37.81
N ARG A 327 -11.21 -0.94 -38.50
CA ARG A 327 -10.19 -1.83 -39.03
C ARG A 327 -9.46 -2.59 -37.91
N ARG A 328 -9.17 -1.92 -36.78
CA ARG A 328 -8.54 -2.53 -35.60
C ARG A 328 -9.41 -3.63 -35.00
N THR A 329 -10.71 -3.36 -34.84
CA THR A 329 -11.67 -4.33 -34.32
C THR A 329 -11.88 -5.50 -35.30
N ALA A 330 -11.89 -5.23 -36.61
CA ALA A 330 -11.99 -6.24 -37.66
C ALA A 330 -10.78 -7.17 -37.70
N ALA A 331 -9.57 -6.65 -37.44
CA ALA A 331 -8.36 -7.45 -37.32
C ALA A 331 -8.42 -8.44 -36.14
N GLY A 332 -8.83 -7.96 -34.96
CA GLY A 332 -9.03 -8.83 -33.80
C GLY A 332 -10.08 -9.91 -34.04
N LEU A 333 -11.23 -9.55 -34.60
CA LEU A 333 -12.30 -10.49 -34.95
C LEU A 333 -11.82 -11.55 -35.96
N THR A 334 -11.05 -11.14 -36.96
CA THR A 334 -10.51 -12.04 -38.00
C THR A 334 -9.56 -13.08 -37.40
N MET A 335 -8.60 -12.65 -36.57
CA MET A 335 -7.65 -13.56 -35.92
C MET A 335 -8.36 -14.53 -34.97
N ALA A 336 -9.25 -14.03 -34.11
CA ALA A 336 -10.00 -14.87 -33.16
C ALA A 336 -10.92 -15.87 -33.88
N SER A 337 -11.64 -15.42 -34.92
CA SER A 337 -12.47 -16.30 -35.76
C SER A 337 -11.65 -17.39 -36.44
N SER A 338 -10.46 -17.06 -36.97
CA SER A 338 -9.59 -18.03 -37.64
C SER A 338 -9.11 -19.13 -36.68
N ILE A 339 -8.78 -18.77 -35.43
CA ILE A 339 -8.40 -19.76 -34.41
C ILE A 339 -9.58 -20.68 -34.08
N ILE A 340 -10.78 -20.13 -33.88
CA ILE A 340 -12.01 -20.89 -33.58
C ILE A 340 -12.38 -21.81 -34.75
N GLU A 341 -12.36 -21.30 -35.98
CA GLU A 341 -12.66 -22.08 -37.18
C GLU A 341 -11.61 -23.18 -37.41
N THR A 342 -10.33 -22.88 -37.19
CA THR A 342 -9.25 -23.87 -37.28
C THR A 342 -9.44 -24.98 -36.25
N ALA A 343 -9.77 -24.61 -35.01
CA ALA A 343 -10.05 -25.57 -33.95
C ALA A 343 -11.27 -26.44 -34.29
N SER A 344 -12.36 -25.85 -34.77
CA SER A 344 -13.58 -26.59 -35.13
C SER A 344 -13.38 -27.51 -36.32
N ASN A 345 -12.75 -27.02 -37.40
CA ASN A 345 -12.49 -27.79 -38.62
C ASN A 345 -11.51 -28.95 -38.38
N ASN A 346 -10.69 -28.88 -37.33
CA ASN A 346 -9.68 -29.88 -36.97
C ASN A 346 -9.93 -30.50 -35.58
N ALA A 347 -11.16 -30.48 -35.07
CA ALA A 347 -11.43 -30.74 -33.66
C ALA A 347 -10.89 -32.08 -33.16
N GLN A 348 -11.05 -33.16 -33.94
CA GLN A 348 -10.50 -34.46 -33.57
C GLN A 348 -8.97 -34.46 -33.47
N LYS A 349 -8.29 -33.77 -34.40
CA LYS A 349 -6.83 -33.64 -34.40
C LYS A 349 -6.37 -32.82 -33.20
N VAL A 350 -7.00 -31.68 -32.94
CA VAL A 350 -6.72 -30.82 -31.78
C VAL A 350 -6.89 -31.59 -30.49
N PHE A 351 -8.04 -32.22 -30.29
CA PHE A 351 -8.34 -33.01 -29.09
C PHE A 351 -7.31 -34.13 -28.88
N LYS A 352 -7.03 -34.93 -29.92
CA LYS A 352 -6.04 -36.02 -29.84
C LYS A 352 -4.63 -35.50 -29.56
N THR A 353 -4.20 -34.42 -30.18
CA THR A 353 -2.87 -33.84 -29.97
C THR A 353 -2.72 -33.29 -28.55
N VAL A 354 -3.74 -32.60 -28.02
CA VAL A 354 -3.69 -32.04 -26.67
C VAL A 354 -3.79 -33.14 -25.61
N GLU A 355 -4.81 -34.00 -25.66
CA GLU A 355 -4.99 -35.08 -24.67
C GLU A 355 -3.87 -36.14 -24.74
N GLY A 356 -3.39 -36.45 -25.95
CA GLY A 356 -2.20 -37.28 -26.13
C GLY A 356 -0.95 -36.60 -25.57
N GLY A 357 -0.75 -35.32 -25.87
CA GLY A 357 0.36 -34.52 -25.36
C GLY A 357 0.39 -34.42 -23.84
N ILE A 358 -0.76 -34.31 -23.19
CA ILE A 358 -0.91 -34.37 -21.73
C ILE A 358 -0.46 -35.72 -21.19
N LYS A 359 -0.94 -36.83 -21.78
CA LYS A 359 -0.54 -38.19 -21.37
C LYS A 359 0.96 -38.42 -21.53
N ASP A 360 1.52 -37.97 -22.65
CA ASP A 360 2.96 -38.05 -22.93
C ASP A 360 3.75 -37.18 -21.95
N PHE A 361 3.29 -35.96 -21.68
CA PHE A 361 3.93 -35.05 -20.73
C PHE A 361 3.93 -35.63 -19.31
N ILE A 362 2.83 -36.24 -18.85
CA ILE A 362 2.73 -36.89 -17.54
C ILE A 362 3.71 -38.06 -17.41
N LYS A 363 3.85 -38.88 -18.47
CA LYS A 363 4.72 -40.07 -18.48
C LYS A 363 6.20 -39.75 -18.77
N SER A 364 6.48 -38.56 -19.30
CA SER A 364 7.80 -38.19 -19.78
C SER A 364 8.83 -38.16 -18.65
N LYS A 365 9.98 -38.79 -18.91
CA LYS A 365 11.18 -38.74 -18.08
C LYS A 365 12.24 -37.79 -18.66
N GLU A 366 11.92 -37.10 -19.74
CA GLU A 366 12.82 -36.14 -20.37
C GLU A 366 13.21 -35.04 -19.37
N PRO A 367 14.43 -34.47 -19.49
CA PRO A 367 14.83 -33.33 -18.69
C PRO A 367 13.84 -32.17 -18.78
N ILE A 368 13.66 -31.47 -17.66
CA ILE A 368 12.91 -30.22 -17.61
C ILE A 368 13.78 -29.09 -18.15
N VAL A 369 13.17 -28.12 -18.80
CA VAL A 369 13.87 -26.93 -19.29
C VAL A 369 13.70 -25.81 -18.27
N ILE A 370 14.82 -25.23 -17.83
CA ILE A 370 14.85 -24.16 -16.83
C ILE A 370 15.03 -22.81 -17.52
N THR A 371 15.99 -22.71 -18.43
CA THR A 371 16.18 -21.52 -19.26
C THR A 371 16.37 -21.91 -20.71
N ASP A 372 16.12 -20.96 -21.60
CA ASP A 372 16.26 -21.15 -23.03
C ASP A 372 16.90 -19.93 -23.71
N SER A 373 17.07 -20.01 -25.01
CA SER A 373 17.81 -19.05 -25.83
C SER A 373 17.19 -18.92 -27.23
N THR A 374 17.43 -17.77 -27.85
CA THR A 374 16.93 -17.40 -29.18
C THR A 374 18.07 -17.18 -30.15
N LYS A 375 17.78 -17.30 -31.45
CA LYS A 375 18.77 -17.08 -32.52
C LYS A 375 18.41 -15.84 -33.33
N TYR A 376 19.42 -15.04 -33.63
CA TYR A 376 19.26 -13.89 -34.53
C TYR A 376 19.33 -14.33 -35.99
N SER A 377 18.48 -13.71 -36.79
CA SER A 377 18.44 -13.84 -38.25
C SER A 377 18.01 -12.50 -38.84
N THR A 378 18.26 -12.27 -40.13
CA THR A 378 17.65 -11.12 -40.82
C THR A 378 16.31 -11.55 -41.41
N ARG A 379 15.23 -10.84 -41.05
CA ARG A 379 13.90 -11.03 -41.62
C ARG A 379 13.41 -9.72 -42.23
N ILE A 380 12.72 -9.81 -43.37
CA ILE A 380 12.06 -8.65 -43.98
C ILE A 380 10.72 -8.42 -43.26
N PHE A 381 10.51 -7.20 -42.77
CA PHE A 381 9.23 -6.74 -42.24
C PHE A 381 8.61 -5.71 -43.17
N GLN A 382 7.28 -5.75 -43.29
CA GLN A 382 6.52 -4.67 -43.93
C GLN A 382 6.27 -3.54 -42.92
N MET A 383 6.75 -2.35 -43.25
CA MET A 383 6.69 -1.16 -42.39
C MET A 383 6.17 0.03 -43.20
N ILE A 384 5.71 1.09 -42.52
CA ILE A 384 5.36 2.36 -43.15
C ILE A 384 6.52 3.32 -42.95
N ASP A 385 6.99 3.94 -44.03
CA ASP A 385 7.90 5.08 -43.95
C ASP A 385 7.12 6.29 -43.41
N TYR A 386 7.49 6.72 -42.21
CA TYR A 386 6.83 7.79 -41.46
C TYR A 386 6.89 9.15 -42.17
N THR A 387 7.84 9.36 -43.08
CA THR A 387 8.07 10.65 -43.75
C THR A 387 7.14 10.89 -44.94
N ASN A 388 6.73 9.81 -45.62
CA ASN A 388 5.95 9.89 -46.86
C ASN A 388 4.70 8.98 -46.86
N GLY A 389 4.53 8.13 -45.85
CA GLY A 389 3.39 7.22 -45.71
C GLY A 389 3.43 5.96 -46.59
N SER A 390 4.52 5.69 -47.31
CA SER A 390 4.62 4.52 -48.18
C SER A 390 4.90 3.22 -47.40
N ILE A 391 4.36 2.10 -47.88
CA ILE A 391 4.70 0.78 -47.34
C ILE A 391 6.02 0.32 -47.96
N VAL A 392 6.99 -0.01 -47.11
CA VAL A 392 8.35 -0.41 -47.48
C VAL A 392 8.72 -1.74 -46.85
N LYS A 393 9.65 -2.45 -47.51
CA LYS A 393 10.24 -3.70 -47.00
C LYS A 393 11.54 -3.39 -46.29
N VAL A 394 11.58 -3.59 -44.98
CA VAL A 394 12.73 -3.25 -44.15
C VAL A 394 13.40 -4.54 -43.68
N PRO A 395 14.70 -4.75 -43.96
CA PRO A 395 15.45 -5.83 -43.35
C PRO A 395 15.71 -5.51 -41.87
N VAL A 396 15.27 -6.40 -40.99
CA VAL A 396 15.35 -6.25 -39.53
C VAL A 396 16.16 -7.39 -38.94
N GLN A 397 17.04 -7.08 -37.99
CA GLN A 397 17.64 -8.13 -37.16
C GLN A 397 16.57 -8.67 -36.21
N PHE A 398 16.26 -9.95 -36.38
CA PHE A 398 15.13 -10.63 -35.77
C PHE A 398 15.61 -11.79 -34.90
N ALA A 399 15.43 -11.68 -33.58
CA ALA A 399 15.65 -12.76 -32.63
C ALA A 399 14.42 -13.68 -32.62
N SER A 400 14.49 -14.77 -33.38
CA SER A 400 13.38 -15.73 -33.51
C SER A 400 13.35 -16.68 -32.32
N THR A 401 12.17 -16.86 -31.73
CA THR A 401 11.84 -17.91 -30.76
C THR A 401 11.21 -19.12 -31.45
N THR A 402 11.18 -19.15 -32.78
CA THR A 402 10.55 -20.20 -33.59
C THR A 402 11.60 -20.94 -34.44
N PRO A 403 12.19 -22.05 -33.95
CA PRO A 403 12.03 -22.65 -32.63
C PRO A 403 12.99 -22.08 -31.57
N THR A 404 12.60 -22.19 -30.30
CA THR A 404 13.40 -21.87 -29.12
C THR A 404 14.36 -23.03 -28.80
N THR A 405 15.54 -22.72 -28.26
CA THR A 405 16.55 -23.74 -27.90
C THR A 405 16.81 -23.73 -26.40
N ALA A 406 16.74 -24.89 -25.74
CA ALA A 406 17.03 -25.02 -24.31
C ALA A 406 18.49 -24.61 -24.02
N ASN A 407 18.69 -23.86 -22.94
CA ASN A 407 19.99 -23.39 -22.48
C ASN A 407 20.42 -24.17 -21.22
N LEU A 408 19.53 -24.23 -20.21
CA LEU A 408 19.72 -25.02 -19.00
C LEU A 408 18.60 -26.05 -18.86
N THR A 409 18.98 -27.30 -18.64
CA THR A 409 18.05 -28.39 -18.33
C THR A 409 18.46 -29.13 -17.07
N ARG A 410 17.50 -29.80 -16.43
CA ARG A 410 17.75 -30.71 -15.29
C ARG A 410 16.96 -31.99 -15.44
N SER A 411 17.40 -33.07 -14.80
CA SER A 411 16.59 -34.27 -14.64
C SER A 411 15.23 -33.92 -14.04
N ARG A 412 14.15 -34.56 -14.50
CA ARG A 412 12.82 -34.30 -13.95
C ARG A 412 12.66 -35.00 -12.60
N PRO A 413 12.40 -34.27 -11.49
CA PRO A 413 12.09 -34.93 -10.22
C PRO A 413 10.74 -35.63 -10.30
N GLU A 414 10.49 -36.64 -9.45
CA GLU A 414 9.15 -37.23 -9.33
C GLU A 414 8.19 -36.26 -8.65
N SER A 415 8.68 -35.51 -7.66
CA SER A 415 7.92 -34.49 -6.94
C SER A 415 8.82 -33.38 -6.37
N TYR A 416 8.20 -32.24 -6.07
CA TYR A 416 8.77 -31.22 -5.19
C TYR A 416 8.20 -31.36 -3.78
N LEU A 417 9.05 -31.20 -2.78
CA LEU A 417 8.65 -31.16 -1.37
C LEU A 417 8.79 -29.73 -0.86
N ILE A 418 7.71 -29.22 -0.27
CA ILE A 418 7.59 -27.85 0.23
C ILE A 418 7.32 -27.92 1.73
N PRO A 419 8.19 -27.36 2.60
CA PRO A 419 7.94 -27.34 4.03
C PRO A 419 6.64 -26.61 4.39
N VAL A 420 6.00 -27.03 5.49
CA VAL A 420 4.77 -26.38 6.01
C VAL A 420 4.90 -24.86 6.21
N ALA A 421 6.11 -24.37 6.47
CA ALA A 421 6.42 -22.93 6.60
C ALA A 421 6.18 -22.13 5.31
N TRP A 422 6.09 -22.78 4.14
CA TRP A 422 5.90 -22.17 2.83
C TRP A 422 4.51 -22.47 2.24
N ALA A 423 3.48 -22.51 3.08
CA ALA A 423 2.10 -22.81 2.67
C ALA A 423 1.53 -21.88 1.58
N ASP A 424 1.97 -20.61 1.52
CA ASP A 424 1.56 -19.69 0.45
C ASP A 424 2.06 -20.14 -0.94
N ILE A 425 3.26 -20.72 -1.01
CA ILE A 425 3.81 -21.29 -2.26
C ILE A 425 2.93 -22.45 -2.74
N ALA A 426 2.59 -23.37 -1.84
CA ALA A 426 1.67 -24.46 -2.12
C ALA A 426 0.31 -23.91 -2.62
N LYS A 427 -0.22 -22.87 -1.97
CA LYS A 427 -1.50 -22.28 -2.36
C LYS A 427 -1.48 -21.62 -3.76
N ARG A 428 -0.39 -20.96 -4.13
CA ARG A 428 -0.21 -20.37 -5.47
C ARG A 428 -0.17 -21.44 -6.56
N LEU A 429 0.42 -22.60 -6.27
CA LEU A 429 0.43 -23.74 -7.19
C LEU A 429 -0.97 -24.35 -7.35
N GLU A 430 -1.75 -24.47 -6.27
CA GLU A 430 -3.16 -24.90 -6.34
C GLU A 430 -3.99 -23.96 -7.22
N VAL A 431 -3.84 -22.63 -7.05
CA VAL A 431 -4.51 -21.62 -7.90
C VAL A 431 -4.10 -21.78 -9.38
N SER A 432 -2.84 -22.14 -9.61
CA SER A 432 -2.32 -22.48 -10.95
C SER A 432 -2.85 -23.81 -11.50
N GLY A 433 -3.72 -24.50 -10.75
CA GLY A 433 -4.39 -25.72 -11.15
C GLY A 433 -3.54 -26.97 -10.92
N LEU A 434 -2.49 -26.89 -10.10
CA LEU A 434 -1.74 -28.08 -9.70
C LEU A 434 -2.45 -28.80 -8.56
N GLU A 435 -2.40 -30.12 -8.63
CA GLU A 435 -2.70 -31.00 -7.51
C GLU A 435 -1.52 -30.93 -6.52
N VAL A 436 -1.81 -30.48 -5.29
CA VAL A 436 -0.87 -30.36 -4.18
C VAL A 436 -1.34 -31.26 -3.05
N GLU A 437 -0.52 -32.22 -2.66
CA GLU A 437 -0.81 -33.12 -1.54
C GLU A 437 -0.31 -32.49 -0.24
N THR A 438 -1.18 -32.39 0.77
CA THR A 438 -0.75 -32.09 2.14
C THR A 438 -0.43 -33.40 2.87
N LEU A 439 0.81 -33.55 3.33
CA LEU A 439 1.30 -34.77 3.94
C LEU A 439 0.65 -35.01 5.30
N SER A 440 -0.11 -36.09 5.45
CA SER A 440 -0.77 -36.46 6.71
C SER A 440 0.18 -37.03 7.77
N LYS A 441 1.39 -37.44 7.37
CA LYS A 441 2.46 -37.96 8.22
C LYS A 441 3.77 -37.26 7.89
N PRO A 442 4.75 -37.22 8.81
CA PRO A 442 6.09 -36.75 8.49
C PRO A 442 6.68 -37.53 7.32
N TRP A 443 7.41 -36.83 6.46
CA TRP A 443 8.14 -37.42 5.35
C TRP A 443 9.63 -37.44 5.67
N SER A 444 10.30 -38.57 5.47
CA SER A 444 11.74 -38.70 5.62
C SER A 444 12.34 -39.43 4.42
N GLY A 445 13.46 -38.92 3.91
CA GLY A 445 14.16 -39.55 2.79
C GLY A 445 15.26 -38.70 2.20
N THR A 446 15.94 -39.27 1.20
CA THR A 446 16.99 -38.57 0.44
C THR A 446 16.35 -37.61 -0.56
N VAL A 447 16.74 -36.35 -0.50
CA VAL A 447 16.37 -35.32 -1.48
C VAL A 447 17.60 -34.76 -2.19
N GLU A 448 17.37 -34.13 -3.33
CA GLU A 448 18.29 -33.16 -3.92
C GLU A 448 17.88 -31.75 -3.46
N ALA A 449 18.75 -31.13 -2.67
CA ALA A 449 18.67 -29.74 -2.28
C ALA A 449 19.51 -28.88 -3.23
N LEU A 450 19.13 -27.61 -3.39
CA LEU A 450 19.83 -26.66 -4.24
C LEU A 450 20.49 -25.61 -3.36
N ASN A 451 21.81 -25.52 -3.39
CA ASN A 451 22.56 -24.51 -2.67
C ASN A 451 22.83 -23.31 -3.59
N VAL A 452 22.64 -22.11 -3.08
CA VAL A 452 22.78 -20.86 -3.85
C VAL A 452 24.25 -20.50 -3.99
N THR A 453 24.73 -20.44 -5.23
CA THR A 453 26.14 -20.11 -5.57
C THR A 453 26.31 -18.67 -6.03
N SER A 454 25.25 -18.05 -6.56
CA SER A 454 25.18 -16.61 -6.80
C SER A 454 23.75 -16.11 -6.62
N SER A 455 23.60 -14.85 -6.22
CA SER A 455 22.32 -14.14 -6.10
C SER A 455 22.56 -12.66 -6.42
N GLU A 456 21.96 -12.16 -7.49
CA GLU A 456 22.06 -10.77 -7.94
C GLU A 456 20.68 -10.13 -8.00
N LEU A 457 20.45 -9.08 -7.21
CA LEU A 457 19.22 -8.31 -7.24
C LEU A 457 19.24 -7.27 -8.36
N SER A 458 18.09 -7.12 -9.03
CA SER A 458 17.87 -6.06 -10.02
C SER A 458 17.89 -4.68 -9.35
N SER A 459 18.44 -3.69 -10.06
CA SER A 459 18.48 -2.30 -9.60
C SER A 459 17.15 -1.55 -9.75
N SER A 460 16.12 -2.20 -10.30
CA SER A 460 14.80 -1.62 -10.51
C SER A 460 13.67 -2.55 -10.07
N TYR A 461 12.59 -1.96 -9.55
CA TYR A 461 11.35 -2.68 -9.31
C TYR A 461 10.73 -3.15 -10.64
N TYR A 462 10.16 -4.34 -10.58
CA TYR A 462 9.40 -4.96 -11.65
C TYR A 462 8.07 -5.45 -11.08
N GLU A 463 6.98 -4.75 -11.40
CA GLU A 463 5.61 -5.19 -11.06
C GLU A 463 5.45 -5.60 -9.59
N GLY A 464 5.91 -4.74 -8.66
CA GLY A 464 5.84 -4.98 -7.21
C GLY A 464 6.91 -5.91 -6.63
N ALA A 465 7.89 -6.36 -7.41
CA ALA A 465 9.00 -7.20 -6.96
C ALA A 465 10.37 -6.62 -7.33
N VAL A 466 11.38 -6.82 -6.47
CA VAL A 466 12.79 -6.66 -6.86
C VAL A 466 13.25 -8.01 -7.39
N LEU A 467 13.55 -8.10 -8.68
CA LEU A 467 13.92 -9.38 -9.28
C LEU A 467 15.28 -9.87 -8.77
N ALA A 468 15.46 -11.18 -8.71
CA ALA A 468 16.74 -11.83 -8.40
C ALA A 468 17.18 -12.74 -9.55
N THR A 469 18.47 -12.72 -9.88
CA THR A 469 19.11 -13.74 -10.70
C THR A 469 19.89 -14.66 -9.78
N VAL A 470 19.50 -15.93 -9.72
CA VAL A 470 20.07 -16.91 -8.81
C VAL A 470 20.74 -18.02 -9.63
N THR A 471 21.89 -18.51 -9.18
CA THR A 471 22.46 -19.78 -9.66
C THR A 471 22.62 -20.74 -8.50
N THR A 472 22.49 -22.04 -8.76
CA THR A 472 22.59 -23.05 -7.71
C THR A 472 23.48 -24.22 -8.08
N GLU A 473 23.92 -24.97 -7.05
CA GLU A 473 24.55 -26.28 -7.17
C GLU A 473 23.72 -27.33 -6.43
N THR A 474 23.72 -28.57 -6.91
CA THR A 474 22.94 -29.66 -6.30
C THR A 474 23.71 -30.34 -5.18
N LYS A 475 23.03 -30.64 -4.06
CA LYS A 475 23.54 -31.46 -2.97
C LYS A 475 22.51 -32.52 -2.56
N LYS A 476 22.94 -33.77 -2.42
CA LYS A 476 22.09 -34.82 -1.85
C LYS A 476 22.17 -34.79 -0.32
N ARG A 477 21.03 -34.87 0.35
CA ARG A 477 21.00 -35.04 1.81
C ARG A 477 19.74 -35.77 2.29
N GLN A 478 19.83 -36.32 3.50
CA GLN A 478 18.65 -36.76 4.23
C GLN A 478 17.86 -35.54 4.71
N LEU A 479 16.54 -35.59 4.52
CA LEU A 479 15.60 -34.58 4.96
C LEU A 479 14.47 -35.26 5.74
N THR A 480 14.00 -34.59 6.79
CA THR A 480 12.72 -34.93 7.43
C THR A 480 11.85 -33.68 7.45
N LEU A 481 10.64 -33.79 6.92
CA LEU A 481 9.62 -32.75 6.95
C LEU A 481 8.45 -33.20 7.84
N PRO A 482 7.88 -32.30 8.65
CA PRO A 482 6.74 -32.64 9.49
C PRO A 482 5.47 -32.88 8.66
N ALA A 483 4.49 -33.56 9.25
CA ALA A 483 3.11 -33.58 8.74
C ALA A 483 2.59 -32.14 8.55
N GLY A 484 1.74 -31.93 7.55
CA GLY A 484 1.30 -30.61 7.09
C GLY A 484 2.22 -29.97 6.05
N SER A 485 3.40 -30.53 5.78
CA SER A 485 4.21 -30.15 4.62
C SER A 485 3.56 -30.63 3.31
N PHE A 486 4.01 -30.11 2.17
CA PHE A 486 3.34 -30.34 0.89
C PHE A 486 4.21 -31.13 -0.09
N LEU A 487 3.56 -31.95 -0.91
CA LEU A 487 4.16 -32.70 -2.01
C LEU A 487 3.45 -32.29 -3.31
N VAL A 488 4.24 -31.87 -4.30
CA VAL A 488 3.75 -31.51 -5.63
C VAL A 488 4.34 -32.47 -6.65
N SER A 489 3.52 -33.41 -7.12
CA SER A 489 3.94 -34.37 -8.15
C SER A 489 4.26 -33.63 -9.46
N THR A 490 5.34 -34.01 -10.14
CA THR A 490 5.58 -33.52 -11.50
C THR A 490 4.86 -34.36 -12.56
N ARG A 491 4.19 -35.45 -12.17
CA ARG A 491 3.46 -36.39 -13.05
C ARG A 491 1.98 -35.98 -13.18
N GLN A 492 1.73 -34.73 -13.52
CA GLN A 492 0.38 -34.17 -13.69
C GLN A 492 0.32 -33.18 -14.86
N LYS A 493 -0.88 -32.88 -15.35
CA LYS A 493 -1.12 -32.03 -16.53
C LYS A 493 -0.46 -30.65 -16.40
N ASN A 494 -0.67 -29.99 -15.27
CA ASN A 494 -0.25 -28.60 -15.06
C ASN A 494 1.17 -28.46 -14.49
N ALA A 495 1.93 -29.56 -14.39
CA ALA A 495 3.26 -29.54 -13.79
C ALA A 495 4.24 -28.58 -14.50
N GLY A 496 4.03 -28.28 -15.79
CA GLY A 496 4.86 -27.31 -16.52
C GLY A 496 4.96 -25.95 -15.83
N LEU A 497 3.92 -25.52 -15.12
CA LEU A 497 3.95 -24.29 -14.32
C LEU A 497 4.88 -24.43 -13.10
N ALA A 498 4.78 -25.52 -12.34
CA ALA A 498 5.69 -25.77 -11.21
C ALA A 498 7.15 -25.90 -11.65
N LEU A 499 7.40 -26.52 -12.81
CA LEU A 499 8.77 -26.66 -13.36
C LEU A 499 9.42 -25.31 -13.65
N ASN A 500 8.65 -24.28 -13.99
CA ASN A 500 9.16 -22.92 -14.16
C ASN A 500 9.17 -22.16 -12.83
N ALA A 501 8.13 -22.27 -12.01
CA ALA A 501 7.96 -21.49 -10.79
C ALA A 501 8.90 -21.93 -9.63
N LEU A 502 9.22 -23.22 -9.54
CA LEU A 502 9.97 -23.78 -8.41
C LEU A 502 11.47 -23.95 -8.68
N GLU A 503 11.93 -23.87 -9.93
CA GLU A 503 13.37 -23.94 -10.24
C GLU A 503 14.02 -22.56 -10.10
N PRO A 504 14.96 -22.34 -9.17
CA PRO A 504 15.39 -21.00 -8.79
C PRO A 504 16.11 -20.23 -9.91
N GLU A 505 16.72 -20.91 -10.88
CA GLU A 505 17.37 -20.25 -12.02
C GLU A 505 16.43 -19.91 -13.18
N ASN A 506 15.17 -20.32 -13.13
CA ASN A 506 14.19 -19.90 -14.12
C ASN A 506 13.83 -18.43 -13.87
N ILE A 507 13.84 -17.61 -14.93
CA ILE A 507 13.62 -16.16 -14.87
C ILE A 507 12.24 -15.76 -14.33
N ASP A 508 11.30 -16.70 -14.27
CA ASP A 508 9.94 -16.53 -13.77
C ASP A 508 9.66 -17.38 -12.51
N SER A 509 10.71 -17.75 -11.77
CA SER A 509 10.60 -18.53 -10.54
C SER A 509 10.22 -17.68 -9.31
N TYR A 510 9.78 -18.33 -8.24
CA TYR A 510 9.57 -17.67 -6.95
C TYR A 510 10.86 -17.10 -6.35
N ALA A 511 12.01 -17.68 -6.68
CA ALA A 511 13.32 -17.09 -6.36
C ALA A 511 13.54 -15.82 -7.19
N SER A 512 13.29 -15.85 -8.50
CA SER A 512 13.50 -14.69 -9.38
C SER A 512 12.57 -13.52 -9.11
N PHE A 513 11.36 -13.77 -8.61
CA PHE A 513 10.49 -12.71 -8.10
C PHE A 513 10.78 -12.29 -6.66
N ASN A 514 11.80 -12.87 -6.04
CA ASN A 514 12.17 -12.65 -4.65
C ASN A 514 10.99 -12.91 -3.67
N ILE A 515 10.07 -13.80 -4.06
CA ILE A 515 9.00 -14.34 -3.20
C ILE A 515 9.63 -15.34 -2.22
N ILE A 516 10.62 -16.10 -2.68
CA ILE A 516 11.56 -16.84 -1.83
C ILE A 516 12.89 -16.07 -1.91
N PRO A 517 13.21 -15.19 -0.95
CA PRO A 517 14.46 -14.45 -0.94
C PRO A 517 15.63 -15.38 -0.66
N LEU A 518 16.74 -15.20 -1.38
CA LEU A 518 17.92 -16.08 -1.34
C LEU A 518 19.21 -15.27 -1.42
N GLU A 519 20.15 -15.58 -0.53
CA GLU A 519 21.53 -15.08 -0.53
C GLU A 519 22.54 -16.17 -0.91
N VAL A 520 23.76 -15.76 -1.26
CA VAL A 520 24.84 -16.71 -1.56
C VAL A 520 25.17 -17.54 -0.33
N GLY A 521 25.14 -18.87 -0.47
CA GLY A 521 25.36 -19.82 0.61
C GLY A 521 24.07 -20.40 1.20
N ASP A 522 22.90 -19.85 0.89
CA ASP A 522 21.62 -20.39 1.34
C ASP A 522 21.32 -21.74 0.69
N GLU A 523 20.59 -22.60 1.42
CA GLU A 523 19.94 -23.78 0.85
C GLU A 523 18.50 -23.41 0.46
N TYR A 524 18.14 -23.61 -0.81
CA TYR A 524 16.81 -23.34 -1.33
C TYR A 524 15.77 -24.23 -0.63
N PRO A 525 14.66 -23.67 -0.10
CA PRO A 525 13.76 -24.41 0.77
C PRO A 525 12.79 -25.35 0.05
N ILE A 526 12.85 -25.46 -1.27
CA ILE A 526 12.03 -26.39 -2.06
C ILE A 526 12.92 -27.53 -2.55
N PHE A 527 12.58 -28.75 -2.15
CA PHE A 527 13.43 -29.91 -2.34
C PHE A 527 12.95 -30.78 -3.51
N ARG A 528 13.90 -31.33 -4.26
CA ARG A 528 13.63 -32.21 -5.39
C ARG A 528 13.68 -33.66 -4.93
N ASN A 529 12.57 -34.37 -5.06
CA ASN A 529 12.45 -35.78 -4.69
C ASN A 529 12.41 -36.67 -5.95
N TYR A 530 13.29 -37.67 -5.99
CA TYR A 530 13.39 -38.66 -7.09
C TYR A 530 12.85 -40.04 -6.71
N ALA A 531 12.53 -40.27 -5.44
CA ALA A 531 11.92 -41.52 -5.03
C ALA A 531 10.46 -41.54 -5.51
N LYS A 532 10.04 -42.68 -6.09
CA LYS A 532 8.62 -42.92 -6.35
C LYS A 532 7.91 -42.98 -5.01
N TYR A 533 7.05 -42.01 -4.75
CA TYR A 533 6.15 -42.05 -3.62
C TYR A 533 5.00 -43.02 -3.97
N ILE A 534 4.91 -44.15 -3.27
CA ILE A 534 3.81 -45.11 -3.42
C ILE A 534 2.67 -44.58 -2.56
N VAL A 535 1.60 -44.11 -3.21
CA VAL A 535 0.37 -43.72 -2.52
C VAL A 535 -0.44 -44.99 -2.26
N ASP A 536 -0.51 -45.43 -1.01
CA ASP A 536 -1.49 -46.44 -0.56
C ASP A 536 -2.86 -45.77 -0.36
N VAL A 537 -3.44 -45.25 -1.43
CA VAL A 537 -4.87 -44.91 -1.52
C VAL A 537 -5.28 -44.96 -3.00
N PRO A 538 -6.27 -45.77 -3.41
CA PRO A 538 -6.78 -45.71 -4.77
C PRO A 538 -7.54 -44.38 -4.95
N PHE A 539 -6.94 -43.44 -5.68
CA PHE A 539 -7.69 -42.30 -6.21
C PHE A 539 -8.71 -42.83 -7.22
N PRO A 540 -10.02 -42.61 -7.04
CA PRO A 540 -10.98 -42.93 -8.07
C PRO A 540 -10.77 -41.95 -9.22
N LEU A 541 -10.50 -42.48 -10.41
CA LEU A 541 -10.87 -41.83 -11.65
C LEU A 541 -12.32 -41.36 -11.49
N ARG A 542 -12.58 -40.04 -11.53
CA ARG A 542 -13.94 -39.47 -11.44
C ARG A 542 -14.92 -40.30 -12.29
N PRO A 543 -15.96 -40.92 -11.69
CA PRO A 543 -17.16 -41.25 -12.40
C PRO A 543 -18.17 -40.11 -12.23
N SER A 544 -18.91 -39.88 -13.30
CA SER A 544 -20.15 -39.12 -13.42
C SER A 544 -20.96 -38.88 -12.13
N SER A 545 -21.45 -37.65 -12.01
CA SER A 545 -22.53 -37.18 -11.13
C SER A 545 -23.71 -38.15 -11.02
N HIS A 546 -24.16 -38.47 -9.80
CA HIS A 546 -25.54 -38.87 -9.52
C HIS A 546 -26.03 -38.32 -8.17
N ASN A 547 -27.31 -37.95 -8.20
CA ASN A 547 -28.16 -37.32 -7.18
C ASN A 547 -28.28 -38.09 -5.86
N GLY A 548 -28.65 -37.37 -4.80
CA GLY A 548 -29.43 -37.95 -3.70
C GLY A 548 -29.32 -37.24 -2.36
N ASN A 549 -30.28 -36.35 -2.08
CA ASN A 549 -30.84 -35.95 -0.78
C ASN A 549 -30.08 -36.32 0.52
N SER A 550 -29.78 -35.30 1.33
CA SER A 550 -30.23 -35.31 2.73
C SER A 550 -30.33 -33.88 3.30
N ASN A 551 -31.44 -33.65 3.98
CA ASN A 551 -31.91 -32.41 4.57
C ASN A 551 -30.97 -31.89 5.67
N LEU A 552 -30.74 -30.57 5.72
CA LEU A 552 -30.77 -29.80 6.98
C LEU A 552 -30.98 -28.30 6.72
N LYS A 553 -32.04 -27.81 7.35
CA LYS A 553 -32.75 -26.52 7.27
C LYS A 553 -31.87 -25.27 7.24
N VAL A 554 -32.13 -24.40 6.26
CA VAL A 554 -31.85 -22.95 6.32
C VAL A 554 -33.11 -22.26 6.86
N MET A 555 -32.96 -21.45 7.92
CA MET A 555 -34.00 -20.54 8.40
C MET A 555 -34.01 -19.28 7.53
N GLU A 556 -35.13 -19.03 6.85
CA GLU A 556 -35.46 -17.74 6.22
C GLU A 556 -36.18 -16.83 7.24
N PHE A 557 -35.88 -15.53 7.23
CA PHE A 557 -36.81 -14.41 7.47
C PHE A 557 -36.26 -13.13 6.78
N PRO A 558 -37.10 -12.15 6.40
CA PRO A 558 -37.03 -11.45 5.13
C PRO A 558 -36.70 -9.95 5.27
N PHE A 559 -36.08 -9.37 4.24
CA PHE A 559 -35.99 -7.92 4.04
C PHE A 559 -37.22 -7.39 3.29
N PRO A 560 -37.83 -6.26 3.70
CA PRO A 560 -38.72 -5.51 2.84
C PRO A 560 -37.96 -4.43 2.05
N ASN A 561 -38.22 -4.44 0.74
CA ASN A 561 -37.93 -3.38 -0.23
C ASN A 561 -38.48 -2.02 0.19
N PHE A 562 -37.73 -0.93 -0.04
CA PHE A 562 -38.32 0.35 -0.41
C PHE A 562 -37.46 1.10 -1.44
N MET A 563 -38.15 1.60 -2.46
CA MET A 563 -37.67 2.22 -3.68
C MET A 563 -37.70 3.76 -3.59
N ASN A 564 -36.68 4.38 -4.18
CA ASN A 564 -36.70 5.59 -5.02
C ASN A 564 -36.82 7.02 -4.45
N ARG A 565 -36.05 7.89 -5.16
CA ARG A 565 -36.02 9.37 -5.30
C ARG A 565 -35.17 10.13 -4.27
N TYR A 566 -34.13 10.81 -4.74
CA TYR A 566 -34.12 12.27 -4.96
C TYR A 566 -32.93 12.68 -5.83
N SER A 567 -33.23 13.35 -6.93
CA SER A 567 -32.32 14.08 -7.82
C SER A 567 -32.07 15.47 -7.25
N LEU A 568 -30.82 15.94 -7.22
CA LEU A 568 -30.49 17.36 -7.08
C LEU A 568 -29.14 17.66 -7.76
N ASP A 569 -29.23 18.34 -8.90
CA ASP A 569 -28.16 19.04 -9.60
C ASP A 569 -27.66 20.22 -8.78
N ILE A 570 -26.33 20.33 -8.56
CA ILE A 570 -25.64 21.62 -8.39
C ILE A 570 -24.22 21.49 -8.97
N GLY A 571 -23.94 22.22 -10.06
CA GLY A 571 -22.59 22.38 -10.60
C GLY A 571 -21.85 23.57 -9.97
N PHE A 572 -20.51 23.56 -10.02
CA PHE A 572 -19.70 24.73 -10.39
C PHE A 572 -18.23 24.32 -10.63
N ALA A 573 -17.62 25.04 -11.57
CA ALA A 573 -16.34 24.79 -12.23
C ALA A 573 -15.14 25.53 -11.61
N GLU A 574 -13.95 25.04 -11.95
CA GLU A 574 -12.65 25.71 -12.16
C GLU A 574 -12.05 26.64 -11.09
N TYR A 575 -10.79 26.36 -10.68
CA TYR A 575 -9.63 27.28 -10.82
C TYR A 575 -8.32 26.55 -10.44
N TRP A 576 -7.37 26.48 -11.37
CA TRP A 576 -5.96 26.15 -11.15
C TRP A 576 -5.10 27.27 -11.76
N HIS A 577 -3.91 27.51 -11.17
CA HIS A 577 -2.63 28.08 -11.68
C HIS A 577 -1.90 28.61 -10.42
N GLY A 578 -0.63 28.38 -10.08
CA GLY A 578 0.54 27.71 -10.65
C GLY A 578 1.78 28.44 -10.08
N ILE A 579 2.81 27.75 -9.56
CA ILE A 579 4.16 28.31 -9.25
C ILE A 579 5.19 27.14 -9.28
N ARG A 580 6.35 27.36 -9.93
CA ARG A 580 7.52 26.44 -10.00
C ARG A 580 8.65 26.95 -9.09
N TYR A 581 9.43 26.05 -8.48
CA TYR A 581 10.75 26.33 -7.85
C TYR A 581 11.82 25.30 -8.27
N PRO A 582 13.13 25.65 -8.22
CA PRO A 582 14.24 24.90 -8.82
C PRO A 582 14.90 23.87 -7.86
N LEU A 583 15.54 22.85 -8.43
CA LEU A 583 16.26 21.78 -7.72
C LEU A 583 17.77 22.08 -7.57
N PRO A 584 18.44 21.70 -6.46
CA PRO A 584 19.91 21.66 -6.36
C PRO A 584 20.53 20.25 -6.57
N ASP A 585 21.85 20.27 -6.78
CA ASP A 585 22.86 19.35 -7.36
C ASP A 585 23.04 17.93 -6.71
N PRO A 586 23.28 16.83 -7.48
CA PRO A 586 23.23 15.43 -7.01
C PRO A 586 24.56 14.74 -6.56
N HIS A 587 25.66 15.44 -6.31
CA HIS A 587 27.00 14.81 -6.32
C HIS A 587 27.52 14.00 -5.10
N LEU A 588 26.75 13.68 -4.04
CA LEU A 588 27.33 13.21 -2.75
C LEU A 588 27.14 11.74 -2.32
N ALA A 589 26.50 10.85 -3.11
CA ALA A 589 26.01 9.56 -2.57
C ALA A 589 26.79 8.27 -2.95
N SER A 590 27.76 8.26 -3.87
CA SER A 590 28.30 6.99 -4.41
C SER A 590 29.53 6.39 -3.69
N THR A 591 30.14 7.10 -2.74
CA THR A 591 31.48 6.73 -2.20
C THR A 591 31.42 5.80 -0.98
N THR A 592 30.29 5.72 -0.29
CA THR A 592 30.22 5.15 1.07
C THR A 592 30.09 3.63 1.10
N LEU A 593 29.39 3.01 0.14
CA LEU A 593 29.11 1.55 0.16
C LEU A 593 30.34 0.67 -0.18
N HIS A 594 31.30 1.22 -0.94
CA HIS A 594 32.52 0.52 -1.35
C HIS A 594 33.55 0.43 -0.20
N GLN A 595 33.63 1.45 0.65
CA GLN A 595 34.52 1.46 1.81
C GLN A 595 34.06 0.51 2.92
N ALA A 596 32.74 0.28 3.07
CA ALA A 596 32.17 -0.64 4.05
C ALA A 596 32.61 -2.10 3.83
N LYS A 597 32.64 -2.54 2.56
CA LYS A 597 32.98 -3.93 2.19
C LYS A 597 34.47 -4.23 2.34
N ILE A 598 35.33 -3.23 2.11
CA ILE A 598 36.79 -3.36 2.32
C ILE A 598 37.11 -3.48 3.82
N LEU A 599 36.39 -2.75 4.67
CA LEU A 599 36.60 -2.79 6.13
C LEU A 599 36.14 -4.13 6.75
N LEU A 600 35.00 -4.67 6.31
CA LEU A 600 34.51 -5.99 6.73
C LEU A 600 35.46 -7.12 6.35
N PHE A 601 36.07 -7.03 5.16
CA PHE A 601 37.08 -7.97 4.69
C PHE A 601 38.40 -7.87 5.47
N GLN A 602 38.78 -6.67 5.92
CA GLN A 602 39.96 -6.45 6.76
C GLN A 602 39.77 -6.95 8.20
N ILE A 603 38.57 -6.83 8.76
CA ILE A 603 38.23 -7.32 10.11
C ILE A 603 38.23 -8.87 10.15
N GLN A 604 37.71 -9.53 9.11
CA GLN A 604 37.72 -11.00 9.03
C GLN A 604 39.12 -11.62 8.86
N LYS A 605 40.14 -10.83 8.51
CA LYS A 605 41.53 -11.28 8.40
C LYS A 605 42.36 -11.09 9.67
N ALA A 606 41.87 -10.32 10.65
CA ALA A 606 42.59 -10.03 11.90
C ALA A 606 42.21 -11.07 12.98
N ASP A 607 42.62 -12.31 12.77
CA ASP A 607 42.43 -13.39 13.75
C ASP A 607 43.43 -13.20 14.91
N GLY A 608 42.94 -12.81 16.10
CA GLY A 608 43.68 -12.89 17.37
C GLY A 608 44.42 -11.65 17.89
N ASP A 609 44.29 -10.45 17.30
CA ASP A 609 44.93 -9.22 17.83
C ASP A 609 43.90 -8.13 18.20
N ASP A 610 43.60 -8.04 19.50
CA ASP A 610 42.57 -7.14 20.07
C ASP A 610 42.88 -5.64 19.84
N ALA A 611 44.15 -5.25 19.65
CA ALA A 611 44.53 -3.87 19.38
C ALA A 611 44.19 -3.47 17.92
N ALA A 612 44.37 -4.38 16.97
CA ALA A 612 44.04 -4.16 15.55
C ALA A 612 42.52 -4.13 15.33
N VAL A 613 41.75 -4.96 16.04
CA VAL A 613 40.28 -4.97 16.01
C VAL A 613 39.69 -3.68 16.61
N GLN A 614 40.28 -3.12 17.68
CA GLN A 614 39.84 -1.82 18.21
C GLN A 614 40.17 -0.64 17.28
N GLN A 615 41.28 -0.70 16.54
CA GLN A 615 41.63 0.35 15.57
C GLN A 615 40.75 0.29 14.31
N LEU A 616 40.31 -0.90 13.89
CA LEU A 616 39.40 -1.13 12.75
C LEU A 616 37.91 -0.90 13.04
N LYS A 617 37.50 -0.82 14.31
CA LYS A 617 36.11 -0.46 14.72
C LYS A 617 35.83 1.05 14.67
N LYS A 618 36.86 1.90 14.66
CA LYS A 618 36.71 3.37 14.58
C LYS A 618 35.99 3.91 13.32
N PRO A 619 36.10 3.34 12.09
CA PRO A 619 35.51 3.95 10.90
C PRO A 619 34.00 3.69 10.69
N LEU A 620 33.39 2.70 11.36
CA LEU A 620 31.94 2.45 11.24
C LEU A 620 31.10 3.56 11.91
N SER A 621 31.71 4.35 12.80
CA SER A 621 31.07 5.48 13.47
C SER A 621 31.00 6.77 12.63
N SER A 622 31.63 6.79 11.45
CA SER A 622 31.78 7.98 10.61
C SER A 622 31.19 7.84 9.20
N PHE A 623 30.21 6.95 8.99
CA PHE A 623 29.37 7.01 7.78
C PHE A 623 28.63 8.35 7.76
N SER A 624 29.24 9.33 7.09
CA SER A 624 28.64 10.61 6.74
C SER A 624 27.24 10.36 6.18
N ARG A 625 26.22 10.84 6.89
CA ARG A 625 24.80 10.77 6.49
C ARG A 625 24.49 11.75 5.35
N ALA A 626 25.26 11.69 4.28
CA ALA A 626 24.96 12.43 3.06
C ALA A 626 23.88 11.68 2.27
N GLY A 627 22.69 12.29 2.08
CA GLY A 627 21.66 11.78 1.17
C GLY A 627 20.41 11.15 1.80
N VAL A 628 20.10 11.38 3.08
CA VAL A 628 18.79 11.01 3.64
C VAL A 628 17.72 11.99 3.15
N SER A 629 16.70 11.49 2.43
CA SER A 629 15.58 12.31 1.94
C SER A 629 14.59 12.74 3.02
N THR A 630 14.65 12.11 4.20
CA THR A 630 13.86 12.54 5.37
C THR A 630 14.41 13.85 5.92
N LEU A 631 13.57 14.88 5.96
CA LEU A 631 13.89 16.14 6.64
C LEU A 631 13.91 15.93 8.17
N HIS A 632 15.10 15.66 8.71
CA HIS A 632 15.29 15.57 10.16
C HIS A 632 15.27 16.95 10.82
N ALA A 633 14.81 17.01 12.08
CA ALA A 633 14.73 18.25 12.87
C ALA A 633 16.08 19.01 12.95
N LYS A 634 17.20 18.28 12.98
CA LYS A 634 18.54 18.83 12.75
C LYS A 634 19.11 18.18 11.50
N ILE A 635 19.12 18.91 10.39
CA ILE A 635 19.54 18.42 9.06
C ILE A 635 20.93 17.76 9.11
N ASN A 636 21.88 18.38 9.81
CA ASN A 636 23.27 17.92 9.87
C ASN A 636 23.59 17.02 11.08
N SER A 637 22.59 16.71 11.91
CA SER A 637 22.76 15.87 13.11
C SER A 637 21.60 14.88 13.21
N PRO A 638 21.54 13.90 12.31
CA PRO A 638 20.39 13.04 12.17
C PRO A 638 20.33 12.02 13.35
N PRO A 639 19.12 11.69 13.84
CA PRO A 639 18.93 10.92 15.09
C PRO A 639 19.27 9.43 14.93
N PRO A 640 19.50 8.66 16.01
CA PRO A 640 19.66 7.22 15.93
C PRO A 640 18.46 6.55 15.24
N ARG A 641 18.70 5.55 14.37
CA ARG A 641 17.62 4.78 13.75
C ARG A 641 17.18 3.67 14.70
N ILE A 642 15.90 3.66 15.06
CA ILE A 642 15.28 2.60 15.87
C ILE A 642 14.81 1.48 14.93
N VAL A 643 15.16 0.23 15.24
CA VAL A 643 14.82 -0.95 14.43
C VAL A 643 13.85 -1.90 15.13
N LYS A 644 13.71 -1.77 16.46
CA LYS A 644 12.81 -2.59 17.28
C LYS A 644 12.39 -1.83 18.54
N SER A 645 11.19 -2.14 19.03
CA SER A 645 10.71 -1.67 20.34
C SER A 645 9.85 -2.73 21.02
N GLN A 646 9.90 -2.80 22.35
CA GLN A 646 9.12 -3.73 23.17
C GLN A 646 8.98 -3.19 24.60
N GLY A 647 7.75 -3.14 25.12
CA GLY A 647 7.52 -2.63 26.48
C GLY A 647 7.97 -1.18 26.61
N CYS A 648 8.93 -0.91 27.52
CA CYS A 648 9.55 0.41 27.71
C CYS A 648 10.92 0.57 27.00
N TRP A 649 11.29 -0.33 26.08
CA TRP A 649 12.60 -0.35 25.47
C TRP A 649 12.56 -0.06 23.96
N LEU A 650 13.54 0.70 23.50
CA LEU A 650 13.88 0.89 22.09
C LEU A 650 15.23 0.23 21.80
N GLU A 651 15.42 -0.25 20.59
CA GLU A 651 16.68 -0.82 20.10
C GLU A 651 17.12 -0.08 18.84
N THR A 652 18.33 0.48 18.85
CA THR A 652 18.90 1.14 17.68
C THR A 652 19.45 0.13 16.68
N GLU A 653 19.68 0.55 15.44
CA GLU A 653 20.36 -0.27 14.41
C GLU A 653 21.77 -0.74 14.83
N GLN A 654 22.41 -0.07 15.79
CA GLN A 654 23.70 -0.45 16.37
C GLN A 654 23.56 -1.48 17.51
N GLY A 655 22.35 -1.98 17.79
CA GLY A 655 22.05 -2.90 18.88
C GLY A 655 22.04 -2.26 20.26
N HIS A 656 22.05 -0.92 20.35
CA HIS A 656 21.99 -0.23 21.64
C HIS A 656 20.56 -0.22 22.17
N ARG A 657 20.38 -0.66 23.42
CA ARG A 657 19.10 -0.65 24.10
C ARG A 657 18.92 0.65 24.89
N ILE A 658 17.84 1.35 24.60
CA ILE A 658 17.48 2.62 25.22
C ILE A 658 16.21 2.42 26.03
N LEU A 659 16.26 2.74 27.32
CA LEU A 659 15.08 2.84 28.18
C LEU A 659 14.29 4.08 27.75
N ASP A 660 13.08 3.89 27.23
CA ASP A 660 12.20 4.97 26.83
C ASP A 660 11.50 5.59 28.05
N ALA A 661 12.25 6.36 28.82
CA ALA A 661 11.75 7.13 29.95
C ALA A 661 10.87 8.31 29.53
N SER A 662 10.72 8.55 28.22
CA SER A 662 9.94 9.66 27.65
C SER A 662 8.60 9.21 27.05
N SER A 663 8.49 7.96 26.61
CA SER A 663 7.41 7.49 25.73
C SER A 663 7.28 8.32 24.45
N GLY A 664 8.40 8.73 23.85
CA GLY A 664 8.41 9.82 22.87
C GLY A 664 7.88 11.12 23.48
N ALA A 665 7.02 11.89 22.79
CA ALA A 665 6.34 13.09 23.34
C ALA A 665 5.24 12.79 24.37
N ALA A 666 5.47 11.86 25.31
CA ALA A 666 4.47 11.22 26.19
C ALA A 666 3.35 10.52 25.40
N VAL A 667 3.69 9.91 24.27
CA VAL A 667 2.76 9.23 23.36
C VAL A 667 2.52 7.78 23.78
N VAL A 668 3.60 7.00 23.93
CA VAL A 668 3.55 5.53 24.09
C VAL A 668 3.11 5.14 25.49
N SER A 669 1.82 5.26 25.75
CA SER A 669 1.28 5.20 27.11
C SER A 669 1.09 3.78 27.62
N ILE A 670 0.79 2.79 26.77
CA ILE A 670 0.64 1.38 27.18
C ILE A 670 1.85 0.50 26.85
N GLY A 671 2.98 1.12 26.49
CA GLY A 671 4.18 0.42 26.03
C GLY A 671 4.13 0.01 24.55
N HIS A 672 5.28 -0.45 24.06
CA HIS A 672 5.49 -0.87 22.67
C HIS A 672 5.09 -2.34 22.44
N ASN A 673 4.59 -2.63 21.24
CA ASN A 673 4.32 -3.98 20.71
C ASN A 673 3.20 -4.78 21.42
N GLU A 674 2.12 -4.12 21.84
CA GLU A 674 0.91 -4.73 22.41
C GLU A 674 0.08 -5.44 21.33
N SER A 675 -0.08 -6.75 21.49
CA SER A 675 -0.70 -7.61 20.48
C SER A 675 -2.20 -7.38 20.34
N ARG A 676 -2.93 -7.07 21.42
CA ARG A 676 -4.37 -6.77 21.35
C ARG A 676 -4.67 -5.59 20.41
N VAL A 677 -3.85 -4.54 20.46
CA VAL A 677 -4.02 -3.36 19.60
C VAL A 677 -3.65 -3.65 18.15
N LYS A 678 -2.55 -4.39 17.90
CA LYS A 678 -2.19 -4.82 16.53
C LYS A 678 -3.30 -5.66 15.88
N ASN A 679 -3.88 -6.59 16.63
CA ASN A 679 -4.97 -7.43 16.15
C ASN A 679 -6.22 -6.59 15.84
N ALA A 680 -6.55 -5.58 16.65
CA ALA A 680 -7.66 -4.68 16.38
C ALA A 680 -7.44 -3.85 15.09
N ILE A 681 -6.20 -3.39 14.86
CA ILE A 681 -5.81 -2.69 13.62
C ILE A 681 -5.99 -3.59 12.40
N SER A 682 -5.41 -4.80 12.43
CA SER A 682 -5.53 -5.76 11.32
C SER A 682 -6.98 -6.15 11.06
N SER A 683 -7.75 -6.45 12.11
CA SER A 683 -9.16 -6.83 11.96
C SER A 683 -10.01 -5.70 11.39
N GLN A 684 -9.72 -4.44 11.74
CA GLN A 684 -10.43 -3.29 11.17
C GLN A 684 -10.04 -3.07 9.70
N LEU A 685 -8.77 -3.30 9.32
CA LEU A 685 -8.33 -3.23 7.92
C LEU A 685 -9.05 -4.26 7.04
N ASP A 686 -9.29 -5.46 7.57
CA ASP A 686 -10.03 -6.53 6.86
C ASP A 686 -11.51 -6.18 6.66
N GLN A 687 -12.07 -5.30 7.50
CA GLN A 687 -13.48 -4.89 7.43
C GLN A 687 -13.68 -3.59 6.63
N VAL A 688 -13.11 -2.49 7.12
CA VAL A 688 -13.21 -1.16 6.52
C VAL A 688 -11.91 -0.42 6.81
N ALA A 689 -11.05 -0.29 5.78
CA ALA A 689 -9.83 0.49 5.89
C ALA A 689 -10.13 2.00 6.01
N TYR A 690 -11.10 2.50 5.24
CA TYR A 690 -11.45 3.91 5.16
C TYR A 690 -12.91 4.10 4.77
N CYS A 691 -13.56 5.12 5.35
CA CYS A 691 -14.82 5.68 4.85
C CYS A 691 -14.83 7.20 5.11
N TYR A 692 -15.47 7.97 4.22
CA TYR A 692 -15.54 9.41 4.38
C TYR A 692 -16.57 9.77 5.46
N ASN A 693 -16.07 10.17 6.64
CA ASN A 693 -16.88 10.33 7.86
C ASN A 693 -18.10 11.26 7.75
N PRO A 694 -18.07 12.36 6.97
CA PRO A 694 -19.27 13.17 6.77
C PRO A 694 -20.46 12.43 6.16
N PHE A 695 -20.24 11.32 5.44
CA PHE A 695 -21.30 10.53 4.80
C PHE A 695 -21.53 9.19 5.49
N PHE A 696 -20.50 8.62 6.09
CA PHE A 696 -20.51 7.26 6.62
C PHE A 696 -19.90 7.20 8.01
N THR A 697 -20.40 6.31 8.85
CA THR A 697 -19.85 6.01 10.17
C THR A 697 -19.38 4.55 10.22
N THR A 698 -18.63 4.20 11.26
CA THR A 698 -18.24 2.82 11.55
C THR A 698 -18.44 2.53 13.02
N GLU A 699 -18.66 1.26 13.36
CA GLU A 699 -18.76 0.81 14.74
C GLU A 699 -17.52 1.21 15.57
N ALA A 700 -16.32 1.17 14.97
CA ALA A 700 -15.09 1.61 15.64
C ALA A 700 -15.12 3.09 16.03
N ALA A 701 -15.57 3.97 15.14
CA ALA A 701 -15.71 5.41 15.41
C ALA A 701 -16.78 5.69 16.48
N GLU A 702 -17.89 4.96 16.46
CA GLU A 702 -18.96 5.09 17.45
C GLU A 702 -18.56 4.57 18.83
N LYS A 703 -17.85 3.44 18.89
CA LYS A 703 -17.34 2.85 20.14
C LYS A 703 -16.39 3.78 20.87
N ILE A 704 -15.38 4.31 20.17
CA ILE A 704 -14.45 5.25 20.81
C ILE A 704 -15.14 6.56 21.20
N SER A 705 -16.07 7.07 20.40
CA SER A 705 -16.82 8.28 20.74
C SER A 705 -17.71 8.08 21.97
N SER A 706 -18.37 6.93 22.08
CA SER A 706 -19.21 6.56 23.23
C SER A 706 -18.34 6.39 24.48
N PHE A 707 -17.24 5.64 24.39
CA PHE A 707 -16.28 5.50 25.49
C PHE A 707 -15.80 6.86 26.03
N LEU A 708 -15.43 7.78 25.12
CA LEU A 708 -14.93 9.10 25.50
C LEU A 708 -16.00 10.01 26.11
N THR A 709 -17.27 9.89 25.74
CA THR A 709 -18.34 10.70 26.35
C THR A 709 -18.79 10.10 27.68
N GLU A 710 -18.96 8.78 27.75
CA GLU A 710 -19.30 8.05 28.98
C GLU A 710 -18.25 8.25 30.07
N SER A 711 -16.97 8.27 29.73
CA SER A 711 -15.89 8.50 30.69
C SER A 711 -15.93 9.88 31.36
N THR A 712 -16.64 10.85 30.79
CA THR A 712 -16.82 12.17 31.41
C THR A 712 -17.98 12.26 32.40
N ASN A 713 -18.68 11.14 32.65
CA ASN A 713 -19.90 11.10 33.46
C ASN A 713 -20.99 12.12 32.98
N GLY A 714 -21.13 12.25 31.65
CA GLY A 714 -22.13 13.10 31.02
C GLY A 714 -21.76 14.59 30.88
N ALA A 715 -20.55 14.98 31.28
CA ALA A 715 -20.07 16.35 31.10
C ALA A 715 -19.89 16.73 29.62
N MET A 716 -19.49 15.77 28.78
CA MET A 716 -19.31 15.91 27.33
C MET A 716 -20.29 15.01 26.58
N SER A 717 -20.84 15.46 25.45
CA SER A 717 -21.87 14.72 24.71
C SER A 717 -21.56 14.46 23.24
N LYS A 718 -20.54 15.11 22.66
CA LYS A 718 -20.09 14.84 21.29
C LYS A 718 -18.58 14.73 21.21
N VAL A 719 -18.11 13.95 20.24
CA VAL A 719 -16.69 13.76 19.93
C VAL A 719 -16.46 14.04 18.46
N PHE A 720 -15.44 14.83 18.15
CA PHE A 720 -14.96 15.05 16.80
C PHE A 720 -13.54 14.45 16.68
N ILE A 721 -13.43 13.34 15.95
CA ILE A 721 -12.18 12.55 15.85
C ILE A 721 -11.34 13.03 14.65
N VAL A 722 -10.05 13.24 14.91
CA VAL A 722 -9.05 13.74 13.96
C VAL A 722 -7.76 12.90 14.05
N SER A 723 -6.72 13.24 13.32
CA SER A 723 -5.46 12.47 13.26
C SER A 723 -4.40 12.95 14.26
N SER A 724 -4.57 14.14 14.84
CA SER A 724 -3.59 14.71 15.76
C SER A 724 -4.19 15.69 16.78
N GLY A 725 -3.45 15.97 17.86
CA GLY A 725 -3.84 17.01 18.83
C GLY A 725 -3.84 18.41 18.23
N THR A 726 -2.94 18.69 17.28
CA THR A 726 -2.91 19.94 16.52
C THR A 726 -4.22 20.19 15.77
N GLU A 727 -4.73 19.15 15.10
CA GLU A 727 -6.04 19.21 14.41
C GLU A 727 -7.20 19.37 15.41
N ALA A 728 -7.11 18.73 16.58
CA ALA A 728 -8.13 18.84 17.61
C ALA A 728 -8.24 20.27 18.14
N VAL A 729 -7.10 20.95 18.32
CA VAL A 729 -7.05 22.38 18.69
C VAL A 729 -7.63 23.27 17.59
N GLU A 730 -7.27 23.05 16.31
CA GLU A 730 -7.87 23.79 15.19
C GLU A 730 -9.41 23.62 15.15
N ALA A 731 -9.90 22.40 15.39
CA ALA A 731 -11.33 22.13 15.51
C ALA A 731 -11.94 22.88 16.72
N ALA A 732 -11.25 22.90 17.87
CA ALA A 732 -11.69 23.57 19.08
C ALA A 732 -11.84 25.10 18.88
N LEU A 733 -10.87 25.73 18.22
CA LEU A 733 -10.91 27.16 17.92
C LEU A 733 -12.07 27.49 16.97
N LYS A 734 -12.27 26.67 15.93
CA LYS A 734 -13.36 26.84 14.97
C LYS A 734 -14.74 26.63 15.59
N ILE A 735 -14.94 25.58 16.40
CA ILE A 735 -16.24 25.34 17.04
C ILE A 735 -16.53 26.41 18.10
N ALA A 736 -15.51 26.90 18.82
CA ALA A 736 -15.68 27.99 19.77
C ALA A 736 -16.14 29.28 19.07
N ARG A 737 -15.61 29.58 17.88
CA ARG A 737 -16.09 30.69 17.07
C ARG A 737 -17.53 30.46 16.58
N GLN A 738 -17.81 29.27 16.04
CA GLN A 738 -19.13 28.94 15.50
C GLN A 738 -20.21 28.96 16.60
N TYR A 739 -19.91 28.48 17.81
CA TYR A 739 -20.82 28.53 18.96
C TYR A 739 -21.47 29.92 19.12
N PHE A 740 -20.68 31.00 19.08
CA PHE A 740 -21.21 32.36 19.25
C PHE A 740 -22.00 32.87 18.06
N THR A 741 -21.81 32.32 16.86
CA THR A 741 -22.65 32.65 15.70
C THR A 741 -23.97 31.89 15.70
N GLU A 742 -24.06 30.78 16.42
CA GLU A 742 -25.23 29.89 16.50
C GLU A 742 -26.12 30.18 17.72
N LEU A 743 -25.72 31.11 18.59
CA LEU A 743 -26.54 31.53 19.73
C LEU A 743 -27.88 32.14 19.26
N PRO A 744 -28.97 32.03 20.06
CA PRO A 744 -30.25 32.65 19.72
C PRO A 744 -30.16 34.16 19.42
N THR A 745 -29.24 34.85 20.09
CA THR A 745 -28.75 36.17 19.68
C THR A 745 -27.29 36.03 19.27
N PRO A 746 -26.99 36.00 17.95
CA PRO A 746 -25.63 35.82 17.47
C PRO A 746 -24.68 36.91 17.96
N GLN A 747 -23.45 36.52 18.30
CA GLN A 747 -22.37 37.41 18.76
C GLN A 747 -21.19 37.39 17.77
N PRO A 748 -21.34 37.95 16.56
CA PRO A 748 -20.33 37.87 15.50
C PRO A 748 -19.04 38.63 15.83
N SER A 749 -19.01 39.52 16.82
CA SER A 749 -17.80 40.22 17.28
C SER A 749 -16.78 39.30 17.97
N ARG A 750 -17.21 38.15 18.51
CA ARG A 750 -16.33 37.22 19.20
C ARG A 750 -15.41 36.48 18.24
N THR A 751 -14.18 36.96 18.13
CA THR A 751 -13.20 36.48 17.16
C THR A 751 -11.82 36.25 17.77
N LYS A 752 -11.60 36.64 19.02
CA LYS A 752 -10.30 36.60 19.70
C LYS A 752 -10.15 35.40 20.62
N PHE A 753 -8.92 35.03 20.93
CA PHE A 753 -8.60 33.98 21.89
C PHE A 753 -7.55 34.47 22.89
N ILE A 754 -7.62 33.98 24.13
CA ILE A 754 -6.61 34.23 25.16
C ILE A 754 -5.94 32.89 25.52
N ALA A 755 -4.62 32.86 25.53
CA ALA A 755 -3.83 31.69 25.94
C ALA A 755 -2.74 32.08 26.95
N ARG A 756 -1.85 31.15 27.31
CA ARG A 756 -0.72 31.43 28.23
C ARG A 756 0.57 31.70 27.47
N LYS A 757 1.44 32.56 27.99
CA LYS A 757 2.75 32.91 27.38
C LYS A 757 3.69 31.71 27.21
N GLN A 758 3.72 30.74 28.13
CA GLN A 758 4.56 29.54 28.02
C GLN A 758 3.68 28.30 27.79
N SER A 759 2.99 28.23 26.65
CA SER A 759 2.11 27.11 26.28
C SER A 759 2.46 26.48 24.93
N TYR A 760 1.95 25.27 24.70
CA TYR A 760 2.00 24.59 23.40
C TYR A 760 0.65 23.97 23.06
N HIS A 761 0.10 24.32 21.89
CA HIS A 761 -1.22 23.87 21.44
C HIS A 761 -1.21 23.24 20.03
N GLY A 762 -0.03 23.05 19.44
CA GLY A 762 0.10 22.50 18.08
C GLY A 762 1.09 23.28 17.22
N ASN A 763 1.12 22.95 15.92
CA ASN A 763 2.09 23.48 14.97
C ASN A 763 1.52 23.79 13.56
N THR A 764 0.18 23.84 13.41
CA THR A 764 -0.49 24.48 12.26
C THR A 764 -0.62 25.98 12.52
N LEU A 765 -0.93 26.81 11.51
CA LEU A 765 -0.93 28.27 11.68
C LEU A 765 -1.87 28.76 12.81
N GLY A 766 -3.08 28.20 12.95
CA GLY A 766 -4.01 28.60 14.00
C GLY A 766 -3.57 28.12 15.38
N SER A 767 -3.25 26.83 15.51
CA SER A 767 -2.77 26.25 16.77
C SER A 767 -1.43 26.85 17.25
N LEU A 768 -0.51 27.17 16.33
CA LEU A 768 0.75 27.85 16.63
C LEU A 768 0.52 29.31 17.03
N ALA A 769 -0.42 30.02 16.38
CA ALA A 769 -0.80 31.37 16.76
C ALA A 769 -1.39 31.44 18.18
N VAL A 770 -2.05 30.39 18.63
CA VAL A 770 -2.59 30.28 19.99
C VAL A 770 -1.52 29.85 21.00
N GLY A 771 -0.58 28.98 20.62
CA GLY A 771 0.57 28.64 21.47
C GLY A 771 1.42 29.87 21.85
N GLY A 772 2.02 29.86 23.03
CA GLY A 772 2.86 30.96 23.54
C GLY A 772 4.37 30.78 23.31
N HIS A 773 4.83 29.62 22.84
CA HIS A 773 6.26 29.31 22.74
C HIS A 773 6.99 30.19 21.70
N LYS A 774 7.56 31.31 22.15
CA LYS A 774 8.20 32.35 21.30
C LYS A 774 9.19 31.81 20.29
N ALA A 775 10.13 30.96 20.72
CA ALA A 775 11.14 30.41 19.79
C ALA A 775 10.53 29.60 18.62
N ARG A 776 9.41 28.89 18.83
CA ARG A 776 8.72 28.13 17.77
C ARG A 776 7.90 29.04 16.86
N ARG A 777 7.34 30.13 17.40
CA ARG A 777 6.56 31.11 16.65
C ARG A 777 7.41 32.06 15.81
N GLY A 778 8.60 32.42 16.29
CA GLY A 778 9.35 33.59 15.80
C GLY A 778 9.55 33.67 14.28
N VAL A 779 9.81 32.53 13.62
CA VAL A 779 9.97 32.48 12.15
C VAL A 779 8.65 32.71 11.41
N TYR A 780 7.52 32.38 12.03
CA TYR A 780 6.19 32.38 11.42
C TYR A 780 5.33 33.59 11.83
N GLU A 781 5.74 34.41 12.81
CA GLU A 781 4.97 35.56 13.31
C GLU A 781 4.28 36.40 12.21
N PRO A 782 4.93 36.76 11.08
CA PRO A 782 4.28 37.55 10.02
C PRO A 782 3.06 36.89 9.35
N ILE A 783 2.92 35.57 9.47
CA ILE A 783 1.83 34.79 8.87
C ILE A 783 0.90 34.16 9.92
N LEU A 784 1.12 34.44 11.21
CA LEU A 784 0.23 34.02 12.29
C LEU A 784 -0.95 35.00 12.42
N ALA A 785 -2.08 34.47 12.89
CA ALA A 785 -3.25 35.29 13.14
C ALA A 785 -3.00 36.26 14.32
N THR A 786 -3.45 37.51 14.18
CA THR A 786 -3.21 38.59 15.15
C THR A 786 -4.33 38.74 16.20
N ASN A 787 -5.33 37.85 16.18
CA ASN A 787 -6.49 37.82 17.07
C ASN A 787 -6.26 36.98 18.35
N VAL A 788 -5.01 36.76 18.74
CA VAL A 788 -4.64 36.02 19.95
C VAL A 788 -3.92 36.93 20.92
N SER A 789 -4.23 36.80 22.21
CA SER A 789 -3.45 37.39 23.30
C SER A 789 -2.97 36.35 24.30
N HIS A 790 -1.96 36.70 25.10
CA HIS A 790 -1.32 35.78 26.05
C HIS A 790 -1.18 36.40 27.44
N VAL A 791 -1.69 35.70 28.46
CA VAL A 791 -1.52 36.02 29.88
C VAL A 791 -0.43 35.14 30.52
N SER A 792 -0.01 35.48 31.73
CA SER A 792 1.01 34.71 32.46
C SER A 792 0.53 33.28 32.77
N PRO A 793 1.42 32.28 32.74
CA PRO A 793 1.08 30.92 33.12
C PRO A 793 0.99 30.77 34.65
N CYS A 794 0.43 29.64 35.11
CA CYS A 794 0.62 29.23 36.49
C CYS A 794 1.98 28.53 36.64
N TYR A 795 2.99 29.29 37.07
CA TYR A 795 4.37 28.86 37.21
C TYR A 795 4.96 29.23 38.59
N PRO A 796 4.56 28.52 39.66
CA PRO A 796 4.87 28.92 41.03
C PRO A 796 6.37 28.97 41.33
N TYR A 797 7.18 28.09 40.71
CA TYR A 797 8.63 28.11 40.91
C TYR A 797 9.27 29.46 40.55
N ARG A 798 8.74 30.20 39.57
CA ARG A 798 9.36 31.47 39.13
C ARG A 798 8.52 32.71 39.37
N GLU A 799 7.20 32.60 39.34
CA GLU A 799 6.31 33.75 39.32
C GLU A 799 5.49 33.94 40.60
N MET A 800 5.44 32.95 41.50
CA MET A 800 4.83 33.14 42.82
C MET A 800 5.79 33.94 43.70
N LYS A 801 5.29 35.03 44.30
CA LYS A 801 6.11 35.85 45.18
C LYS A 801 6.32 35.14 46.52
N ALA A 802 7.41 35.49 47.20
CA ALA A 802 7.76 34.87 48.49
C ALA A 802 6.71 35.14 49.59
N ASP A 803 5.94 36.22 49.48
CA ASP A 803 4.87 36.63 50.39
C ASP A 803 3.46 36.22 49.93
N GLU A 804 3.33 35.51 48.80
CA GLU A 804 2.05 35.01 48.28
C GLU A 804 1.81 33.55 48.70
N THR A 805 0.59 33.25 49.16
CA THR A 805 0.09 31.87 49.21
C THR A 805 -0.29 31.41 47.80
N GLU A 806 -0.38 30.09 47.58
CA GLU A 806 -0.85 29.52 46.31
C GLU A 806 -2.23 30.07 45.90
N GLN A 807 -3.12 30.27 46.88
CA GLN A 807 -4.44 30.87 46.64
C GLN A 807 -4.35 32.33 46.18
N GLN A 808 -3.50 33.14 46.81
CA GLN A 808 -3.28 34.54 46.41
C GLN A 808 -2.65 34.62 45.01
N TYR A 809 -1.73 33.70 44.72
CA TYR A 809 -1.12 33.59 43.40
C TYR A 809 -2.15 33.25 42.31
N ALA A 810 -2.99 32.23 42.55
CA ALA A 810 -4.09 31.87 41.65
C ALA A 810 -5.04 33.04 41.39
N GLN A 811 -5.41 33.78 42.44
CA GLN A 811 -6.28 34.95 42.32
C GLN A 811 -5.64 36.09 41.54
N ARG A 812 -4.33 36.30 41.68
CA ARG A 812 -3.60 37.29 40.88
C ARG A 812 -3.62 36.94 39.39
N LEU A 813 -3.44 35.67 39.03
CA LEU A 813 -3.52 35.22 37.63
C LEU A 813 -4.95 35.31 37.08
N ALA A 814 -5.96 34.98 37.89
CA ALA A 814 -7.37 35.16 37.50
C ALA A 814 -7.70 36.64 37.26
N LYS A 815 -7.17 37.54 38.10
CA LYS A 815 -7.28 38.99 37.88
C LYS A 815 -6.58 39.43 36.59
N GLU A 816 -5.37 38.94 36.30
CA GLU A 816 -4.69 39.23 35.03
C GLU A 816 -5.53 38.82 33.82
N LEU A 817 -6.15 37.63 33.88
CA LEU A 817 -7.06 37.19 32.83
C LEU A 817 -8.29 38.11 32.69
N ASP A 818 -8.89 38.51 33.82
CA ASP A 818 -10.02 39.43 33.84
C ASP A 818 -9.66 40.80 33.21
N ASP A 819 -8.52 41.36 33.59
CA ASP A 819 -7.99 42.61 33.04
C ASP A 819 -7.75 42.49 31.52
N GLU A 820 -7.31 41.32 31.06
CA GLU A 820 -7.06 41.06 29.65
C GLU A 820 -8.36 40.96 28.83
N PHE A 821 -9.40 40.34 29.37
CA PHE A 821 -10.74 40.39 28.77
C PHE A 821 -11.23 41.84 28.63
N GLN A 822 -11.07 42.66 29.67
CA GLN A 822 -11.45 44.07 29.64
C GLN A 822 -10.68 44.83 28.57
N ARG A 823 -9.35 44.63 28.48
CA ARG A 823 -8.48 45.28 27.49
C ARG A 823 -8.86 44.94 26.05
N LEU A 824 -9.21 43.68 25.79
CA LEU A 824 -9.59 43.23 24.45
C LEU A 824 -11.03 43.62 24.07
N GLY A 825 -11.87 43.91 25.07
CA GLY A 825 -13.32 43.98 24.95
C GLY A 825 -13.93 42.60 25.22
N PRO A 826 -14.65 42.40 26.34
CA PRO A 826 -15.17 41.09 26.75
C PRO A 826 -16.00 40.38 25.68
N ASP A 827 -16.83 41.14 24.94
CA ASP A 827 -17.70 40.64 23.87
C ASP A 827 -16.96 40.33 22.55
N THR A 828 -15.62 40.34 22.57
CA THR A 828 -14.78 40.02 21.40
C THR A 828 -14.00 38.73 21.54
N VAL A 829 -13.99 38.10 22.73
CA VAL A 829 -13.20 36.89 23.00
C VAL A 829 -14.07 35.65 22.95
N CYS A 830 -13.68 34.65 22.16
CA CYS A 830 -14.35 33.36 22.09
C CYS A 830 -14.03 32.49 23.31
N ALA A 831 -12.75 32.32 23.61
CA ALA A 831 -12.31 31.34 24.59
C ALA A 831 -10.96 31.69 25.24
N PHE A 832 -10.80 31.19 26.46
CA PHE A 832 -9.49 30.98 27.08
C PHE A 832 -9.06 29.53 26.87
N ILE A 833 -7.81 29.32 26.46
CA ILE A 833 -7.23 27.99 26.21
C ILE A 833 -5.94 27.78 26.99
N ALA A 834 -5.84 26.63 27.67
CA ALA A 834 -4.67 26.26 28.45
C ALA A 834 -4.52 24.74 28.51
N GLU A 835 -3.27 24.26 28.60
CA GLU A 835 -3.03 22.85 28.96
C GLU A 835 -3.33 22.65 30.45
N THR A 836 -4.08 21.59 30.79
CA THR A 836 -4.47 21.32 32.20
C THR A 836 -3.22 21.14 33.07
N VAL A 837 -2.31 20.26 32.65
CA VAL A 837 -0.92 20.25 33.15
C VAL A 837 -0.03 20.60 31.98
N SER A 838 0.84 21.59 32.17
CA SER A 838 1.65 22.14 31.09
C SER A 838 2.62 21.11 30.54
N GLY A 839 2.81 21.16 29.22
CA GLY A 839 3.59 20.21 28.48
C GLY A 839 5.10 20.44 28.56
N THR A 840 5.73 20.39 27.40
CA THR A 840 7.16 20.74 27.25
C THR A 840 7.43 22.20 27.60
N SER A 841 6.49 23.12 27.39
CA SER A 841 6.73 24.57 27.55
C SER A 841 7.01 25.00 28.98
N LEU A 842 6.51 24.29 29.99
CA LEU A 842 6.81 24.54 31.42
C LEU A 842 7.28 23.29 32.16
N GLY A 843 7.62 22.22 31.45
CA GLY A 843 8.18 21.00 32.03
C GLY A 843 7.23 20.36 33.04
N CYS A 844 6.06 19.91 32.58
CA CYS A 844 5.11 19.16 33.39
C CYS A 844 4.58 19.92 34.62
N ALA A 845 4.59 21.25 34.60
CA ALA A 845 4.14 22.06 35.74
C ALA A 845 2.64 21.89 35.98
N PRO A 846 2.22 21.32 37.13
CA PRO A 846 0.82 21.33 37.52
C PRO A 846 0.41 22.76 37.93
N PRO A 847 -0.88 23.12 37.74
CA PRO A 847 -1.41 24.35 38.31
C PRO A 847 -1.39 24.27 39.84
N VAL A 848 -1.33 25.42 40.51
CA VAL A 848 -1.57 25.47 41.96
C VAL A 848 -3.05 25.17 42.26
N PRO A 849 -3.38 24.56 43.40
CA PRO A 849 -4.76 24.25 43.77
C PRO A 849 -5.69 25.46 43.63
N GLY A 850 -6.85 25.26 42.99
CA GLY A 850 -7.87 26.29 42.79
C GLY A 850 -7.64 27.25 41.62
N TYR A 851 -6.49 27.18 40.92
CA TYR A 851 -6.22 28.02 39.75
C TYR A 851 -7.30 27.88 38.66
N PHE A 852 -7.59 26.67 38.19
CA PHE A 852 -8.58 26.49 37.12
C PHE A 852 -10.00 26.84 37.53
N LYS A 853 -10.33 26.71 38.83
CA LYS A 853 -11.61 27.17 39.36
C LYS A 853 -11.74 28.69 39.20
N ALA A 854 -10.72 29.44 39.61
CA ALA A 854 -10.69 30.89 39.46
C ALA A 854 -10.70 31.32 37.98
N ILE A 855 -10.00 30.61 37.10
CA ILE A 855 -10.02 30.87 35.64
C ILE A 855 -11.40 30.61 35.04
N LYS A 856 -12.07 29.51 35.43
CA LYS A 856 -13.43 29.20 34.97
C LYS A 856 -14.43 30.28 35.40
N GLU A 857 -14.33 30.75 36.65
CA GLU A 857 -15.14 31.86 37.15
C GLU A 857 -14.94 33.15 36.31
N VAL A 858 -13.72 33.44 35.85
CA VAL A 858 -13.45 34.57 34.93
C VAL A 858 -14.09 34.33 33.56
N CYS A 859 -13.89 33.16 32.95
CA CYS A 859 -14.50 32.84 31.65
C CYS A 859 -16.04 32.94 31.70
N ASP A 860 -16.66 32.42 32.75
CA ASP A 860 -18.11 32.46 32.95
C ASP A 860 -18.63 33.88 33.10
N ARG A 861 -17.93 34.75 33.86
CA ARG A 861 -18.29 36.17 33.98
C ARG A 861 -18.31 36.88 32.63
N HIS A 862 -17.41 36.53 31.71
CA HIS A 862 -17.31 37.13 30.37
C HIS A 862 -18.09 36.38 29.28
N GLY A 863 -18.77 35.29 29.64
CA GLY A 863 -19.48 34.43 28.69
C GLY A 863 -18.57 33.72 27.69
N ALA A 864 -17.25 33.68 27.91
CA ALA A 864 -16.27 33.01 27.06
C ALA A 864 -16.18 31.51 27.40
N LEU A 865 -15.74 30.70 26.44
CA LEU A 865 -15.55 29.26 26.65
C LEU A 865 -14.19 28.96 27.31
N LEU A 866 -14.13 27.90 28.11
CA LEU A 866 -12.88 27.31 28.60
C LEU A 866 -12.51 26.09 27.75
N ILE A 867 -11.33 26.14 27.11
CA ILE A 867 -10.73 25.01 26.38
C ILE A 867 -9.59 24.44 27.21
N MET A 868 -9.70 23.17 27.61
CA MET A 868 -8.62 22.45 28.27
C MET A 868 -7.91 21.54 27.29
N ASP A 869 -6.64 21.86 27.03
CA ASP A 869 -5.77 21.07 26.17
C ASP A 869 -5.11 19.94 26.97
N GLU A 870 -5.62 18.73 26.76
CA GLU A 870 -5.14 17.53 27.43
C GLU A 870 -4.44 16.57 26.47
N VAL A 871 -3.93 17.09 25.35
CA VAL A 871 -3.19 16.30 24.36
C VAL A 871 -1.99 15.58 24.95
N MET A 872 -1.32 16.13 25.98
CA MET A 872 -0.20 15.48 26.67
C MET A 872 -0.52 14.98 28.08
N SER A 873 -1.38 15.70 28.81
CA SER A 873 -1.64 15.48 30.24
C SER A 873 -2.84 14.58 30.52
N GLY A 874 -3.75 14.42 29.54
CA GLY A 874 -4.93 13.56 29.65
C GLY A 874 -4.66 12.12 29.24
N MET A 875 -5.75 11.39 29.08
CA MET A 875 -5.78 9.96 28.75
C MET A 875 -4.93 9.13 29.73
N GLY A 876 -5.04 9.44 31.02
CA GLY A 876 -4.42 8.67 32.10
C GLY A 876 -3.07 9.16 32.60
N ARG A 877 -2.37 10.03 31.85
CA ARG A 877 -0.97 10.40 32.12
C ARG A 877 -0.73 10.98 33.53
N THR A 878 -1.68 11.75 34.03
CA THR A 878 -1.61 12.41 35.33
C THR A 878 -2.25 11.61 36.48
N GLY A 879 -2.73 10.39 36.23
CA GLY A 879 -3.33 9.50 37.22
C GLY A 879 -4.87 9.45 37.18
N THR A 880 -5.51 10.32 36.41
CA THR A 880 -6.95 10.24 36.07
C THR A 880 -7.09 10.23 34.56
N LEU A 881 -8.23 9.73 34.04
CA LEU A 881 -8.40 9.61 32.60
C LEU A 881 -8.47 10.99 31.95
N HIS A 882 -9.21 11.91 32.57
CA HIS A 882 -9.18 13.33 32.20
C HIS A 882 -8.48 14.11 33.31
N ALA A 883 -7.48 14.93 32.96
CA ALA A 883 -6.66 15.63 33.96
C ALA A 883 -7.48 16.67 34.74
N TRP A 884 -8.52 17.25 34.11
CA TRP A 884 -9.42 18.22 34.71
C TRP A 884 -10.25 17.68 35.87
N GLU A 885 -10.40 16.35 35.99
CA GLU A 885 -11.05 15.70 37.14
C GLU A 885 -10.35 16.06 38.45
N GLN A 886 -9.03 16.16 38.43
CA GLN A 886 -8.22 16.54 39.61
C GLN A 886 -8.30 18.04 39.92
N GLU A 887 -8.74 18.86 38.97
CA GLU A 887 -8.96 20.30 39.16
C GLU A 887 -10.37 20.61 39.68
N GLY A 888 -11.29 19.65 39.60
CA GLY A 888 -12.70 19.85 39.96
C GLY A 888 -13.44 20.83 39.03
N VAL A 889 -12.97 20.97 37.79
CA VAL A 889 -13.50 21.93 36.80
C VAL A 889 -13.79 21.21 35.49
N VAL A 890 -15.02 21.33 35.00
CA VAL A 890 -15.41 20.82 33.68
C VAL A 890 -15.16 21.90 32.63
N PRO A 891 -14.35 21.65 31.58
CA PRO A 891 -14.18 22.59 30.47
C PRO A 891 -15.39 22.56 29.52
N ASP A 892 -15.55 23.61 28.70
CA ASP A 892 -16.56 23.60 27.64
C ASP A 892 -16.11 22.73 26.44
N LEU A 893 -14.80 22.67 26.20
CA LEU A 893 -14.16 21.89 25.15
C LEU A 893 -12.87 21.23 25.68
N GLN A 894 -12.65 19.96 25.36
CA GLN A 894 -11.43 19.24 25.72
C GLN A 894 -10.76 18.67 24.48
N THR A 895 -9.44 18.87 24.33
CA THR A 895 -8.66 18.24 23.26
C THR A 895 -7.79 17.11 23.82
N VAL A 896 -7.80 15.96 23.14
CA VAL A 896 -7.01 14.77 23.50
C VAL A 896 -6.33 14.18 22.27
N ALA A 897 -5.19 13.52 22.44
CA ALA A 897 -4.50 12.74 21.40
C ALA A 897 -3.50 11.82 22.10
N LYS A 898 -2.32 11.55 21.52
CA LYS A 898 -1.19 10.86 22.17
C LYS A 898 -1.60 9.58 22.90
N GLY A 899 -1.78 9.65 24.23
CA GLY A 899 -2.25 8.53 25.06
C GLY A 899 -3.58 7.93 24.59
N LEU A 900 -4.39 8.66 23.82
CA LEU A 900 -5.60 8.16 23.16
C LEU A 900 -5.32 6.94 22.28
N GLY A 901 -4.30 7.01 21.40
CA GLY A 901 -3.90 5.93 20.50
C GLY A 901 -2.57 5.27 20.83
N ALA A 902 -1.90 5.72 21.90
CA ALA A 902 -0.61 5.25 22.40
C ALA A 902 0.50 5.06 21.35
N GLY A 903 0.43 5.77 20.21
CA GLY A 903 1.41 5.67 19.12
C GLY A 903 1.20 4.50 18.15
N TYR A 904 0.14 3.69 18.31
CA TYR A 904 -0.17 2.60 17.40
C TYR A 904 -0.79 3.08 16.08
N MET A 905 -1.61 4.14 16.15
CA MET A 905 -2.13 4.88 14.99
C MET A 905 -2.21 6.37 15.33
N PRO A 906 -2.02 7.29 14.35
CA PRO A 906 -2.28 8.71 14.54
C PRO A 906 -3.77 8.96 14.84
N VAL A 907 -4.06 9.54 16.00
CA VAL A 907 -5.43 9.86 16.42
C VAL A 907 -5.43 11.00 17.45
N GLY A 908 -6.40 11.89 17.31
CA GLY A 908 -6.77 12.93 18.26
C GLY A 908 -8.29 13.09 18.30
N ALA A 909 -8.80 13.81 19.29
CA ALA A 909 -10.22 14.10 19.39
C ALA A 909 -10.48 15.41 20.12
N LEU A 910 -11.58 16.05 19.74
CA LEU A 910 -12.21 17.14 20.46
C LEU A 910 -13.49 16.62 21.12
N LEU A 911 -13.56 16.66 22.45
CA LEU A 911 -14.78 16.41 23.20
C LEU A 911 -15.50 17.75 23.40
N VAL A 912 -16.81 17.74 23.18
CA VAL A 912 -17.66 18.93 23.15
C VAL A 912 -18.69 18.85 24.28
N GLY A 913 -18.71 19.88 25.13
CA GLY A 913 -19.66 20.00 26.23
C GLY A 913 -21.08 20.27 25.74
N ASN A 914 -22.06 19.88 26.55
CA ASN A 914 -23.49 19.98 26.22
C ASN A 914 -23.90 21.37 25.73
N LYS A 915 -23.48 22.42 26.43
CA LYS A 915 -23.75 23.82 26.06
C LYS A 915 -23.38 24.17 24.62
N VAL A 916 -22.23 23.70 24.14
CA VAL A 916 -21.75 23.97 22.78
C VAL A 916 -22.49 23.08 21.77
N ALA A 917 -22.65 21.81 22.09
CA ALA A 917 -23.39 20.87 21.24
C ALA A 917 -24.85 21.31 21.03
N ASP A 918 -25.53 21.76 22.08
CA ASP A 918 -26.91 22.23 22.05
C ASP A 918 -27.07 23.51 21.25
N ALA A 919 -26.10 24.44 21.34
CA ALA A 919 -26.13 25.65 20.53
C ALA A 919 -26.02 25.35 19.02
N LEU A 920 -25.14 24.41 18.63
CA LEU A 920 -25.06 23.97 17.23
C LEU A 920 -26.35 23.25 16.81
N ALA A 921 -26.88 22.36 17.65
CA ALA A 921 -28.10 21.61 17.35
C ALA A 921 -29.33 22.50 17.18
N ASN A 922 -29.45 23.57 18.00
CA ASN A 922 -30.54 24.54 17.92
C ASN A 922 -30.33 25.63 16.85
N GLY A 923 -29.10 25.82 16.38
CA GLY A 923 -28.75 26.72 15.28
C GLY A 923 -28.80 26.00 13.93
N SER A 924 -27.66 25.93 13.25
CA SER A 924 -27.54 25.29 11.92
C SER A 924 -27.66 23.77 11.90
N GLY A 925 -27.56 23.10 13.05
CA GLY A 925 -27.55 21.64 13.15
C GLY A 925 -26.24 20.98 12.70
N ALA A 926 -25.20 21.74 12.36
CA ALA A 926 -23.96 21.23 11.78
C ALA A 926 -22.72 21.93 12.31
N PHE A 927 -21.59 21.21 12.37
CA PHE A 927 -20.28 21.82 12.58
C PHE A 927 -19.61 22.09 11.21
N SER A 928 -19.28 23.34 10.91
CA SER A 928 -18.70 23.75 9.62
C SER A 928 -17.18 23.45 9.55
N HIS A 929 -16.85 22.16 9.70
CA HIS A 929 -15.48 21.64 9.64
C HIS A 929 -15.51 20.16 9.24
N SER A 930 -14.64 19.77 8.32
CA SER A 930 -14.43 18.37 7.96
C SER A 930 -12.98 18.13 7.54
N GLN A 931 -12.46 16.93 7.76
CA GLN A 931 -11.15 16.50 7.29
C GLN A 931 -11.28 15.17 6.55
N THR A 932 -10.40 14.89 5.58
CA THR A 932 -10.42 13.64 4.82
C THR A 932 -10.33 12.41 5.74
N TYR A 933 -9.42 12.44 6.72
CA TYR A 933 -9.22 11.34 7.67
C TYR A 933 -9.93 11.52 9.01
N GLN A 934 -10.91 12.44 9.07
CA GLN A 934 -11.81 12.54 10.22
C GLN A 934 -12.43 11.17 10.50
N GLY A 935 -12.41 10.72 11.75
CA GLY A 935 -12.98 9.43 12.14
C GLY A 935 -12.41 8.22 11.39
N HIS A 936 -11.13 8.24 10.98
CA HIS A 936 -10.51 7.13 10.25
C HIS A 936 -10.73 5.78 10.97
N PRO A 937 -11.39 4.78 10.36
CA PRO A 937 -11.84 3.56 11.06
C PRO A 937 -10.71 2.82 11.78
N VAL A 938 -9.58 2.60 11.11
CA VAL A 938 -8.39 1.93 11.70
C VAL A 938 -7.82 2.68 12.91
N ALA A 939 -7.76 4.01 12.85
CA ALA A 939 -7.30 4.83 13.97
C ALA A 939 -8.28 4.78 15.15
N CYS A 940 -9.59 4.77 14.87
CA CYS A 940 -10.63 4.63 15.89
C CYS A 940 -10.58 3.25 16.57
N ALA A 941 -10.40 2.18 15.80
CA ALA A 941 -10.25 0.83 16.33
C ALA A 941 -9.00 0.69 17.21
N ALA A 942 -7.87 1.26 16.77
CA ALA A 942 -6.65 1.31 17.56
C ALA A 942 -6.85 2.09 18.88
N ALA A 943 -7.46 3.27 18.81
CA ALA A 943 -7.75 4.09 20.00
C ALA A 943 -8.66 3.34 20.98
N TYR A 944 -9.74 2.75 20.50
CA TYR A 944 -10.65 1.97 21.34
C TYR A 944 -9.95 0.78 21.99
N ALA A 945 -9.12 0.04 21.25
CA ALA A 945 -8.33 -1.06 21.79
C ALA A 945 -7.33 -0.57 22.86
N VAL A 946 -6.63 0.54 22.64
CA VAL A 946 -5.71 1.13 23.62
C VAL A 946 -6.43 1.49 24.91
N GLN A 947 -7.58 2.17 24.82
CA GLN A 947 -8.35 2.56 26.01
C GLN A 947 -8.93 1.33 26.73
N THR A 948 -9.34 0.31 25.98
CA THR A 948 -9.81 -0.96 26.54
C THR A 948 -8.70 -1.67 27.31
N VAL A 949 -7.51 -1.81 26.72
CA VAL A 949 -6.33 -2.40 27.37
C VAL A 949 -5.97 -1.63 28.65
N MET A 950 -5.95 -0.30 28.58
CA MET A 950 -5.65 0.55 29.74
C MET A 950 -6.62 0.31 30.90
N LYS A 951 -7.91 0.13 30.59
CA LYS A 951 -8.97 -0.15 31.56
C LYS A 951 -8.89 -1.57 32.11
N GLU A 952 -8.77 -2.57 31.25
CA GLU A 952 -8.71 -4.00 31.62
C GLU A 952 -7.51 -4.32 32.52
N ASP A 953 -6.36 -3.73 32.20
CA ASP A 953 -5.12 -3.98 32.93
C ASP A 953 -4.96 -3.04 34.16
N ASN A 954 -6.01 -2.26 34.50
CA ASN A 954 -6.02 -1.30 35.62
C ASN A 954 -4.82 -0.33 35.61
N MET A 955 -4.40 0.11 34.43
CA MET A 955 -3.17 0.89 34.28
C MET A 955 -3.24 2.24 34.99
N LEU A 956 -4.42 2.87 35.10
CA LEU A 956 -4.57 4.13 35.83
C LEU A 956 -4.20 4.00 37.30
N GLN A 957 -4.55 2.88 37.95
CA GLN A 957 -4.11 2.62 39.32
C GLN A 957 -2.58 2.50 39.37
N ASN A 958 -1.98 1.80 38.40
CA ASN A 958 -0.52 1.73 38.32
C ASN A 958 0.11 3.12 38.13
N VAL A 959 -0.46 4.01 37.30
CA VAL A 959 0.02 5.40 37.13
C VAL A 959 -0.02 6.16 38.46
N GLN A 960 -1.06 6.00 39.27
CA GLN A 960 -1.15 6.63 40.59
C GLN A 960 -0.08 6.09 41.54
N ASP A 961 0.00 4.77 41.67
CA ASP A 961 0.89 4.10 42.61
C ASP A 961 2.37 4.33 42.26
N THR A 962 2.73 4.10 41.00
CA THR A 962 4.11 4.21 40.52
C THR A 962 4.51 5.65 40.24
N GLY A 963 3.57 6.51 39.85
CA GLY A 963 3.82 7.94 39.69
C GLY A 963 4.20 8.65 40.98
N LYS A 964 3.58 8.26 42.11
CA LYS A 964 3.99 8.71 43.44
C LYS A 964 5.43 8.30 43.75
N VAL A 965 5.76 7.02 43.56
CA VAL A 965 7.11 6.48 43.80
C VAL A 965 8.16 7.17 42.92
N LEU A 966 7.85 7.36 41.63
CA LEU A 966 8.73 8.07 40.69
C LEU A 966 9.03 9.50 41.17
N GLY A 967 7.99 10.24 41.55
CA GLY A 967 8.13 11.61 42.05
C GLY A 967 8.97 11.70 43.33
N GLU A 968 8.72 10.81 44.29
CA GLU A 968 9.48 10.72 45.54
C GLU A 968 10.96 10.45 45.25
N LYS A 969 11.27 9.47 44.40
CA LYS A 969 12.65 9.09 44.06
C LYS A 969 13.39 10.15 43.25
N LEU A 970 12.73 10.79 42.28
CA LEU A 970 13.33 11.91 41.53
C LEU A 970 13.69 13.06 42.48
N LYS A 971 12.81 13.41 43.42
CA LYS A 971 13.08 14.45 44.43
C LYS A 971 14.20 14.04 45.37
N GLU A 972 14.16 12.82 45.91
CA GLU A 972 15.18 12.27 46.81
C GLU A 972 16.59 12.37 46.19
N ARG A 973 16.73 11.95 44.92
CA ARG A 973 18.03 11.85 44.25
C ARG A 973 18.53 13.16 43.65
N LEU A 974 17.62 14.01 43.17
CA LEU A 974 18.02 15.18 42.36
C LEU A 974 17.75 16.51 43.03
N ALA A 975 16.82 16.62 43.98
CA ALA A 975 16.48 17.92 44.57
C ALA A 975 17.63 18.49 45.42
N GLY A 976 18.59 17.68 45.87
CA GLY A 976 19.81 18.16 46.54
C GLY A 976 20.86 18.75 45.58
N HIS A 977 20.77 18.47 44.28
CA HIS A 977 21.79 18.85 43.31
C HIS A 977 21.79 20.37 43.06
N LYS A 978 22.96 21.01 43.12
CA LYS A 978 23.12 22.48 43.04
C LYS A 978 22.58 23.11 41.75
N ASN A 979 22.51 22.33 40.66
CA ASN A 979 22.01 22.77 39.36
C ASN A 979 20.62 22.25 39.00
N VAL A 980 19.95 21.50 39.89
CA VAL A 980 18.54 21.12 39.71
C VAL A 980 17.71 22.11 40.49
N GLY A 981 17.07 23.04 39.77
CA GLY A 981 16.28 24.12 40.35
C GLY A 981 14.95 23.62 40.91
N ASP A 982 14.26 22.78 40.13
CA ASP A 982 12.93 22.29 40.49
C ASP A 982 12.66 20.89 39.92
N VAL A 983 11.89 20.10 40.67
CA VAL A 983 11.43 18.74 40.31
C VAL A 983 9.92 18.69 40.56
N ARG A 984 9.15 18.73 39.48
CA ARG A 984 7.70 18.93 39.52
C ARG A 984 6.94 18.00 38.60
N GLY A 985 5.69 17.71 38.93
CA GLY A 985 4.86 16.79 38.15
C GLY A 985 3.82 16.08 38.99
N ARG A 986 3.01 15.26 38.32
CA ARG A 986 2.07 14.32 38.96
C ARG A 986 1.80 13.12 38.04
N GLY A 987 1.37 12.00 38.60
CA GLY A 987 1.25 10.73 37.87
C GLY A 987 2.60 10.30 37.30
N LEU A 988 2.63 9.82 36.05
CA LEU A 988 3.87 9.51 35.33
C LEU A 988 4.26 10.66 34.39
N TYR A 989 4.22 11.90 34.89
CA TYR A 989 4.48 13.11 34.13
C TYR A 989 5.29 14.14 34.92
N TRP A 990 6.62 14.10 34.76
CA TRP A 990 7.57 14.84 35.60
C TRP A 990 8.56 15.66 34.79
N GLY A 991 8.82 16.87 35.24
CA GLY A 991 9.82 17.79 34.70
C GLY A 991 10.95 18.05 35.70
N LEU A 992 12.15 18.14 35.16
CA LEU A 992 13.38 18.50 35.86
C LEU A 992 13.89 19.80 35.26
N GLU A 993 13.98 20.85 36.05
CA GLU A 993 14.47 22.14 35.59
C GLU A 993 15.89 22.40 36.08
N PHE A 994 16.74 22.85 35.16
CA PHE A 994 18.16 23.05 35.41
C PHE A 994 18.51 24.53 35.45
N VAL A 995 19.30 24.92 36.45
CA VAL A 995 19.69 26.30 36.73
C VAL A 995 21.17 26.39 37.05
N ARG A 996 21.79 27.52 36.69
CA ARG A 996 23.18 27.83 37.03
C ARG A 996 23.33 28.06 38.53
N ASN A 997 22.37 28.79 39.11
CA ASN A 997 22.29 29.04 40.55
C ASN A 997 20.88 28.75 41.05
N LYS A 998 20.78 27.85 42.04
CA LYS A 998 19.51 27.41 42.61
C LYS A 998 18.81 28.45 43.49
N GLU A 999 19.57 29.21 44.26
CA GLU A 999 19.03 30.23 45.17
C GLU A 999 18.41 31.38 44.40
N THR A 1000 19.11 31.87 43.37
CA THR A 1000 18.65 32.98 42.52
C THR A 1000 17.75 32.53 41.37
N LYS A 1001 17.68 31.22 41.12
CA LYS A 1001 17.00 30.58 39.98
C LYS A 1001 17.56 31.01 38.62
N GLU A 1002 18.81 31.50 38.59
CA GLU A 1002 19.50 31.95 37.39
C GLU A 1002 19.59 30.81 36.35
N PRO A 1003 19.09 31.00 35.12
CA PRO A 1003 19.19 29.97 34.08
C PRO A 1003 20.64 29.79 33.62
N PHE A 1004 20.93 28.67 32.96
CA PHE A 1004 22.16 28.56 32.18
C PHE A 1004 22.10 29.47 30.94
N ASP A 1005 23.27 29.80 30.39
CA ASP A 1005 23.34 30.55 29.15
C ASP A 1005 22.87 29.66 27.97
N LEU A 1006 22.12 30.24 27.04
CA LEU A 1006 21.57 29.52 25.88
C LEU A 1006 22.64 28.80 25.06
N SER A 1007 23.84 29.36 24.98
CA SER A 1007 24.97 28.77 24.25
C SER A 1007 25.45 27.46 24.87
N GLU A 1008 25.15 27.21 26.15
CA GLU A 1008 25.55 26.00 26.85
C GLU A 1008 24.69 24.79 26.49
N GLN A 1009 23.45 25.00 26.01
CA GLN A 1009 22.53 23.96 25.53
C GLN A 1009 22.35 22.79 26.51
N ILE A 1010 22.09 23.07 27.79
CA ILE A 1010 22.08 22.05 28.85
C ILE A 1010 21.05 20.96 28.57
N ALA A 1011 19.81 21.30 28.21
CA ALA A 1011 18.79 20.31 27.87
C ALA A 1011 19.24 19.38 26.72
N GLY A 1012 19.87 19.97 25.68
CA GLY A 1012 20.42 19.22 24.54
C GLY A 1012 21.59 18.31 24.93
N LYS A 1013 22.47 18.76 25.83
CA LYS A 1013 23.58 17.95 26.37
C LYS A 1013 23.08 16.77 27.18
N LEU A 1014 22.09 16.98 28.05
CA LEU A 1014 21.47 15.92 28.84
C LEU A 1014 20.81 14.86 27.96
N HIS A 1015 20.04 15.28 26.94
CA HIS A 1015 19.45 14.35 25.98
C HIS A 1015 20.51 13.54 25.22
N LYS A 1016 21.57 14.21 24.74
CA LYS A 1016 22.68 13.55 24.05
C LYS A 1016 23.42 12.56 24.95
N ALA A 1017 23.67 12.93 26.20
CA ALA A 1017 24.30 12.06 27.19
C ALA A 1017 23.42 10.85 27.50
N GLY A 1018 22.12 11.06 27.73
CA GLY A 1018 21.16 9.98 27.98
C GLY A 1018 21.12 8.93 26.88
N LEU A 1019 21.10 9.34 25.61
CA LEU A 1019 21.13 8.42 24.47
C LEU A 1019 22.50 7.74 24.25
N GLY A 1020 23.54 8.18 24.95
CA GLY A 1020 24.87 7.60 24.87
C GLY A 1020 24.93 6.18 25.41
N ALA A 1021 25.92 5.41 24.93
CA ALA A 1021 26.10 4.01 25.30
C ALA A 1021 26.24 3.78 26.81
N ASP A 1022 26.77 4.77 27.52
CA ASP A 1022 27.01 4.70 28.97
C ASP A 1022 25.72 4.80 29.79
N HIS A 1023 24.68 5.45 29.26
CA HIS A 1023 23.43 5.70 29.98
C HIS A 1023 22.24 4.93 29.40
N GLY A 1024 22.04 4.94 28.08
CA GLY A 1024 20.96 4.22 27.40
C GLY A 1024 19.56 4.56 27.91
N ILE A 1025 19.23 5.86 28.00
CA ILE A 1025 17.92 6.38 28.42
C ILE A 1025 17.47 7.54 27.52
N SER A 1026 16.20 7.54 27.11
CA SER A 1026 15.58 8.65 26.38
C SER A 1026 14.85 9.58 27.33
N LEU A 1027 15.26 10.85 27.34
CA LEU A 1027 14.59 11.96 28.02
C LEU A 1027 14.17 12.99 26.97
N ILE A 1028 13.06 13.71 27.19
CA ILE A 1028 12.73 14.83 26.31
C ILE A 1028 13.46 16.09 26.78
N PRO A 1029 14.32 16.68 25.93
CA PRO A 1029 14.84 18.02 26.19
C PRO A 1029 13.75 19.05 25.91
N SER A 1030 13.66 20.07 26.77
CA SER A 1030 12.84 21.24 26.51
C SER A 1030 13.59 22.51 26.91
N THR A 1031 13.33 23.59 26.19
CA THR A 1031 13.93 24.90 26.43
C THR A 1031 12.88 26.01 26.41
N GLY A 1032 13.23 27.17 26.96
CA GLY A 1032 12.38 28.36 26.87
C GLY A 1032 11.31 28.46 27.97
N CYS A 1033 11.41 27.69 29.05
CA CYS A 1033 10.43 27.71 30.14
C CYS A 1033 10.40 29.03 30.92
N LEU A 1034 11.48 29.79 30.94
CA LEU A 1034 11.52 31.07 31.66
C LEU A 1034 10.69 32.14 30.95
N ASP A 1035 11.01 32.42 29.68
CA ASP A 1035 10.49 33.60 28.97
C ASP A 1035 10.10 33.31 27.50
N GLY A 1036 10.07 32.04 27.11
CA GLY A 1036 9.88 31.57 25.73
C GLY A 1036 11.18 31.40 24.94
N VAL A 1037 12.33 31.73 25.53
CA VAL A 1037 13.68 31.62 24.95
C VAL A 1037 14.63 30.89 25.90
N GLN A 1038 14.80 31.39 27.13
CA GLN A 1038 15.72 30.86 28.16
C GLN A 1038 15.12 29.78 29.05
N GLY A 1039 16.00 29.00 29.69
CA GLY A 1039 15.67 27.92 30.62
C GLY A 1039 15.78 26.55 29.98
N ASP A 1040 16.26 25.57 30.75
CA ASP A 1040 16.55 24.21 30.32
C ASP A 1040 15.82 23.20 31.19
N MET A 1041 15.17 22.23 30.57
CA MET A 1041 14.45 21.16 31.26
C MET A 1041 14.63 19.80 30.59
N ALA A 1042 14.39 18.75 31.37
CA ALA A 1042 14.18 17.39 30.88
C ALA A 1042 12.84 16.86 31.39
N ILE A 1043 12.13 16.09 30.56
CA ILE A 1043 10.86 15.45 30.94
C ILE A 1043 11.04 13.95 31.04
N VAL A 1044 10.44 13.39 32.10
CA VAL A 1044 10.32 11.97 32.41
C VAL A 1044 8.84 11.60 32.37
N SER A 1045 8.48 10.75 31.42
CA SER A 1045 7.12 10.29 31.17
C SER A 1045 7.09 8.85 30.65
N PRO A 1046 7.50 7.85 31.44
CA PRO A 1046 7.57 6.46 31.01
C PRO A 1046 6.17 5.86 30.72
N PRO A 1047 6.08 4.70 30.05
CA PRO A 1047 4.81 4.02 29.83
C PRO A 1047 4.09 3.68 31.15
N PHE A 1048 2.76 3.57 31.11
CA PHE A 1048 1.90 3.23 32.25
C PHE A 1048 2.14 1.81 32.77
N THR A 1049 2.82 0.97 31.99
CA THR A 1049 3.22 -0.38 32.36
C THR A 1049 4.52 -0.43 33.15
N ILE A 1050 5.15 0.72 33.45
CA ILE A 1050 6.43 0.75 34.17
C ILE A 1050 6.27 0.15 35.57
N THR A 1051 7.24 -0.67 35.96
CA THR A 1051 7.32 -1.32 37.27
C THR A 1051 8.10 -0.48 38.28
N LYS A 1052 8.00 -0.82 39.57
CA LYS A 1052 8.77 -0.14 40.63
C LYS A 1052 10.28 -0.34 40.46
N GLU A 1053 10.68 -1.53 40.00
CA GLU A 1053 12.07 -1.88 39.71
C GLU A 1053 12.62 -1.09 38.53
N GLU A 1054 11.83 -0.94 37.46
CA GLU A 1054 12.19 -0.10 36.31
C GLU A 1054 12.24 1.38 36.66
N ILE A 1055 11.42 1.85 37.61
CA ILE A 1055 11.52 3.22 38.15
C ILE A 1055 12.85 3.43 38.86
N GLU A 1056 13.32 2.48 39.67
CA GLU A 1056 14.63 2.61 40.33
C GLU A 1056 15.75 2.73 39.28
N LEU A 1057 15.72 1.86 38.28
CA LEU A 1057 16.67 1.90 37.16
C LEU A 1057 16.58 3.23 36.39
N LEU A 1058 15.37 3.71 36.14
CA LEU A 1058 15.13 4.97 35.46
C LEU A 1058 15.76 6.13 36.23
N VAL A 1059 15.47 6.25 37.53
CA VAL A 1059 15.95 7.35 38.37
C VAL A 1059 17.48 7.30 38.50
N ASP A 1060 18.06 6.12 38.70
CA ASP A 1060 19.52 5.92 38.71
C ASP A 1060 20.16 6.40 37.40
N LYS A 1061 19.57 6.06 36.25
CA LYS A 1061 20.05 6.54 34.95
C LYS A 1061 19.91 8.04 34.79
N VAL A 1062 18.80 8.64 35.23
CA VAL A 1062 18.60 10.09 35.20
C VAL A 1062 19.68 10.81 36.04
N GLU A 1063 19.92 10.36 37.26
CA GLU A 1063 20.96 10.93 38.13
C GLU A 1063 22.36 10.82 37.50
N LYS A 1064 22.69 9.67 36.92
CA LYS A 1064 23.96 9.49 36.21
C LYS A 1064 24.10 10.42 35.00
N VAL A 1065 23.02 10.65 34.26
CA VAL A 1065 23.02 11.61 33.14
C VAL A 1065 23.25 13.02 33.66
N VAL A 1066 22.49 13.46 34.67
CA VAL A 1066 22.62 14.78 35.29
C VAL A 1066 24.04 15.00 35.82
N THR A 1067 24.56 14.05 36.58
CA THR A 1067 25.90 14.11 37.17
C THR A 1067 26.99 14.18 36.10
N SER A 1068 26.85 13.42 35.02
CA SER A 1068 27.83 13.42 33.93
C SER A 1068 27.92 14.75 33.17
N VAL A 1069 26.83 15.53 33.15
CA VAL A 1069 26.77 16.80 32.42
C VAL A 1069 27.03 18.00 33.32
N LEU A 1070 26.54 17.97 34.56
CA LEU A 1070 26.56 19.11 35.49
C LEU A 1070 27.54 18.95 36.66
N GLY A 1071 28.22 17.80 36.74
CA GLY A 1071 29.05 17.43 37.88
C GLY A 1071 28.22 16.86 39.03
N ALA A 1072 28.88 16.53 40.14
CA ALA A 1072 28.21 16.12 41.38
C ALA A 1072 27.68 17.33 42.17
#